data_AF-A0A8H9QZB8-F1
#
_entry.id   AF-A0A8H9QZB8-F1
#
_cell.length_a   1.000
_cell.length_b   1.000
_cell.length_c   1.000
_cell.angle_alpha   90.00
_cell.angle_beta   90.00
_cell.angle_gamma   90.00
#
_symmetry.space_group_name_H-M   'P 1'
#
loop_
_entity.id
_entity.type
_entity.pdbx_description
1 polymer ?
#
loop_
_entity_poly.entity_id
_entity_poly.type
_entity_poly.pdbx_seq_one_letter_code
_entity_poly.pdbx_strand_id
1 'polypeptide(L)'
;MKNELIKISIRNLVEFVLRRGSIDSRIKASVRALEGIKGHKKIQSSYSEKDRAEVTLKEDIDFEDFTLRVEGRADGILEENEKTIIDEIKTTTKNVMDIDYDFNELHWAQAKVYAYIYSKEKNLDSIIVQLTYYNVEDFGTKFLRKEYSFHELREFFYDLIEKYKEWILLEKKWIDFRNDSIESFNFPFKSYRKGQRELAIRIYKAITEGKKCFAEAPTGIGKTMSTLFPAVKALGAKETQKIFYITAKTTTREIANNTLRIMREKGLNLRSVNITAKEKCCKMEEKKCIPEYCTYANGYFDRVNIALKEALRHKEEYDLEYINKLSEEYNICPFEFSLELSNFCDVVICDYNYIFDPQASLKGILEGKAKDYTILIDEAHNLLDRGRSMYSSKIFKDDFLKLKREFKSKDKGIYNSLDRANKYLIEKRKVLENLETKSLVEKEEPSDLYGILRGFLEKVDIYESKSSEENSNLLELYFNVYEFLNICSYYGEDFTTLYKLDGNNLELSINCLDPSRILKSIMNRFKSVIIFSATLLPMEYFKELYGAQEGDYSVNLTSPFDYKNKLTIVGKDVSTTYSNRKRTLPKIVNYIIECVKSKRGNYLVFFPSYEYMWMVHEEIKKREVDFSLVAQGDHMKEEEKEEFLSLFKEGGEKTHLGLAVLGGHFSEGIDLTLDKLIGVIIIGVGMPKICLERESIKEYYNSIGKNGFDYAYVYPGIIKVLQAAGRCIRTEKDKGVVLLLDDRYFTNKYKSLLPREWFLNILVESEEGIKNTCENFWKEV
;
A
#
# COMPACT_ATOMS: atom_id res chain seq x y z
N MET A 1 -4.77 15.80 -40.05
CA MET A 1 -4.86 15.48 -38.60
C MET A 1 -3.74 14.50 -38.30
N LYS A 2 -2.96 14.69 -37.22
CA LYS A 2 -1.89 13.74 -36.87
C LYS A 2 -2.58 12.55 -36.19
N ASN A 3 -2.42 11.35 -36.73
CA ASN A 3 -2.90 10.13 -36.10
C ASN A 3 -2.32 10.01 -34.68
N GLU A 4 -3.14 9.54 -33.73
CA GLU A 4 -2.71 9.34 -32.35
C GLU A 4 -1.59 8.30 -32.29
N LEU A 5 -0.47 8.59 -31.63
CA LEU A 5 0.66 7.68 -31.53
C LEU A 5 0.53 6.81 -30.28
N ILE A 6 0.33 5.51 -30.48
CA ILE A 6 0.30 4.49 -29.41
C ILE A 6 1.63 3.77 -29.41
N LYS A 7 2.27 3.66 -28.24
CA LYS A 7 3.57 3.00 -28.09
C LYS A 7 3.45 1.72 -27.30
N ILE A 8 4.08 0.66 -27.79
CA ILE A 8 4.26 -0.60 -27.07
C ILE A 8 5.69 -1.11 -27.21
N SER A 9 6.24 -1.68 -26.13
CA SER A 9 7.52 -2.36 -26.22
C SER A 9 7.34 -3.73 -26.89
N ILE A 10 8.33 -4.17 -27.67
CA ILE A 10 8.32 -5.48 -28.33
C ILE A 10 8.08 -6.61 -27.33
N ARG A 11 8.74 -6.54 -26.17
CA ARG A 11 8.54 -7.48 -25.07
C ARG A 11 7.10 -7.52 -24.59
N ASN A 12 6.50 -6.35 -24.29
CA ASN A 12 5.12 -6.31 -23.78
C ASN A 12 4.11 -6.77 -24.84
N LEU A 13 4.35 -6.48 -26.13
CA LEU A 13 3.50 -6.96 -27.22
C LEU A 13 3.49 -8.49 -27.26
N VAL A 14 4.68 -9.10 -27.28
CA VAL A 14 4.84 -10.55 -27.33
C VAL A 14 4.29 -11.21 -26.07
N GLU A 15 4.66 -10.73 -24.88
CA GLU A 15 4.17 -11.27 -23.62
C GLU A 15 2.64 -11.13 -23.53
N PHE A 16 2.04 -10.01 -23.92
CA PHE A 16 0.60 -9.84 -23.82
C PHE A 16 -0.20 -10.73 -24.79
N VAL A 17 0.26 -10.85 -26.05
CA VAL A 17 -0.45 -11.58 -27.11
C VAL A 17 -0.21 -13.08 -27.02
N LEU A 18 1.02 -13.51 -26.70
CA LEU A 18 1.44 -14.90 -26.75
C LEU A 18 1.65 -15.54 -25.38
N ARG A 19 1.42 -14.85 -24.25
CA ARG A 19 1.53 -15.46 -22.91
C ARG A 19 0.71 -16.74 -22.84
N ARG A 20 1.36 -17.78 -22.34
CA ARG A 20 0.80 -19.11 -22.11
C ARG A 20 1.40 -19.73 -20.86
N GLY A 21 0.75 -20.76 -20.35
CA GLY A 21 1.19 -21.49 -19.18
C GLY A 21 0.71 -20.87 -17.86
N SER A 22 1.49 -21.09 -16.81
CA SER A 22 1.02 -21.00 -15.43
C SER A 22 1.68 -19.89 -14.63
N ILE A 23 1.01 -19.43 -13.57
CA ILE A 23 1.67 -18.65 -12.52
C ILE A 23 2.56 -19.59 -11.71
N ASP A 24 3.81 -19.18 -11.43
CA ASP A 24 4.73 -19.96 -10.61
C ASP A 24 5.55 -19.06 -9.67
N SER A 25 5.26 -19.15 -8.37
CA SER A 25 5.91 -18.35 -7.32
C SER A 25 7.36 -18.76 -7.02
N ARG A 26 7.81 -19.93 -7.47
CA ARG A 26 9.23 -20.35 -7.35
C ARG A 26 10.12 -19.52 -8.28
N ILE A 27 9.54 -18.97 -9.35
CA ILE A 27 10.24 -18.12 -10.30
C ILE A 27 10.28 -16.68 -9.78
N LYS A 28 11.13 -16.38 -8.80
CA LYS A 28 11.42 -14.98 -8.42
C LYS A 28 12.57 -14.41 -9.25
N ALA A 29 12.32 -13.24 -9.86
CA ALA A 29 13.17 -12.58 -10.85
C ALA A 29 14.22 -11.61 -10.27
N SER A 30 14.20 -11.33 -8.97
CA SER A 30 14.91 -10.18 -8.39
C SER A 30 16.40 -10.38 -8.19
N VAL A 31 16.86 -11.57 -7.81
CA VAL A 31 18.31 -11.91 -7.78
C VAL A 31 18.85 -12.02 -9.22
N ARG A 32 18.00 -12.49 -10.16
CA ARG A 32 18.35 -12.70 -11.57
C ARG A 32 18.61 -11.43 -12.37
N ALA A 33 18.07 -10.27 -11.99
CA ALA A 33 18.20 -9.05 -12.80
C ALA A 33 19.64 -8.48 -12.79
N LEU A 34 20.32 -8.49 -11.65
CA LEU A 34 21.71 -8.02 -11.53
C LEU A 34 22.71 -8.99 -12.19
N GLU A 35 22.48 -10.29 -12.04
CA GLU A 35 23.26 -11.32 -12.73
C GLU A 35 22.96 -11.36 -14.23
N GLY A 36 21.72 -11.07 -14.61
CA GLY A 36 21.26 -10.89 -15.98
C GLY A 36 22.08 -9.84 -16.72
N ILE A 37 22.19 -8.64 -16.16
CA ILE A 37 22.98 -7.55 -16.76
C ILE A 37 24.46 -7.94 -16.88
N LYS A 38 25.03 -8.64 -15.88
CA LYS A 38 26.42 -9.13 -15.95
C LYS A 38 26.59 -10.19 -17.04
N GLY A 39 25.64 -11.12 -17.17
CA GLY A 39 25.62 -12.14 -18.21
C GLY A 39 25.54 -11.55 -19.62
N HIS A 40 24.64 -10.58 -19.84
CA HIS A 40 24.54 -9.88 -21.13
C HIS A 40 25.86 -9.17 -21.47
N LYS A 41 26.45 -8.42 -20.53
CA LYS A 41 27.76 -7.77 -20.73
C LYS A 41 28.87 -8.78 -21.03
N LYS A 42 28.84 -9.96 -20.42
CA LYS A 42 29.84 -11.01 -20.65
C LYS A 42 29.75 -11.57 -22.06
N ILE A 43 28.55 -11.89 -22.55
CA ILE A 43 28.34 -12.34 -23.93
C ILE A 43 28.70 -11.23 -24.92
N GLN A 44 28.24 -10.00 -24.69
CA GLN A 44 28.55 -8.86 -25.54
C GLN A 44 30.05 -8.53 -25.57
N SER A 45 30.82 -8.88 -24.53
CA SER A 45 32.28 -8.72 -24.55
C SER A 45 33.01 -9.65 -25.52
N SER A 46 32.34 -10.72 -25.99
CA SER A 46 32.85 -11.61 -27.03
C SER A 46 32.45 -11.22 -28.46
N TYR A 47 31.70 -10.13 -28.62
CA TYR A 47 31.32 -9.62 -29.94
C TYR A 47 32.53 -9.08 -30.69
N SER A 48 32.52 -9.25 -32.02
CA SER A 48 33.55 -8.74 -32.92
C SER A 48 33.38 -7.24 -33.18
N GLU A 49 34.38 -6.60 -33.82
CA GLU A 49 34.31 -5.17 -34.17
C GLU A 49 33.15 -4.82 -35.13
N LYS A 50 32.63 -5.80 -35.88
CA LYS A 50 31.51 -5.60 -36.82
C LYS A 50 30.15 -5.73 -36.16
N ASP A 51 30.10 -6.33 -34.97
CA ASP A 51 28.89 -6.62 -34.23
C ASP A 51 28.44 -5.40 -33.42
N ARG A 52 27.14 -5.29 -33.17
CA ARG A 52 26.56 -4.17 -32.41
C ARG A 52 25.74 -4.70 -31.26
N ALA A 53 26.08 -4.27 -30.05
CA ALA A 53 25.29 -4.55 -28.86
C ALA A 53 24.20 -3.47 -28.66
N GLU A 54 23.08 -3.88 -28.06
CA GLU A 54 22.04 -2.98 -27.53
C GLU A 54 21.41 -2.04 -28.58
N VAL A 55 21.02 -2.59 -29.71
CA VAL A 55 20.50 -1.84 -30.85
C VAL A 55 19.02 -1.53 -30.66
N THR A 56 18.65 -0.24 -30.67
CA THR A 56 17.25 0.18 -30.62
C THR A 56 16.60 0.02 -31.99
N LEU A 57 15.52 -0.75 -32.03
CA LEU A 57 14.72 -1.00 -33.23
C LEU A 57 13.29 -0.50 -32.99
N LYS A 58 12.70 0.09 -34.03
CA LYS A 58 11.34 0.62 -33.98
C LYS A 58 10.65 0.49 -35.32
N GLU A 59 9.34 0.28 -35.28
CA GLU A 59 8.50 0.19 -36.47
C GLU A 59 7.17 0.91 -36.18
N ASP A 60 6.76 1.76 -37.12
CA ASP A 60 5.48 2.46 -37.08
C ASP A 60 4.50 1.81 -38.05
N ILE A 61 3.35 1.36 -37.54
CA ILE A 61 2.24 0.81 -38.32
C ILE A 61 1.08 1.81 -38.29
N ASP A 62 0.76 2.37 -39.45
CA ASP A 62 -0.36 3.28 -39.60
C ASP A 62 -1.68 2.51 -39.80
N PHE A 63 -2.64 2.79 -38.92
CA PHE A 63 -4.04 2.44 -39.07
C PHE A 63 -4.86 3.69 -39.42
N GLU A 64 -6.13 3.53 -39.75
CA GLU A 64 -7.01 4.66 -40.09
C GLU A 64 -7.03 5.74 -38.98
N ASP A 65 -7.18 5.33 -37.71
CA ASP A 65 -7.39 6.26 -36.59
C ASP A 65 -6.16 6.49 -35.68
N PHE A 66 -5.08 5.72 -35.86
CA PHE A 66 -3.91 5.78 -34.99
C PHE A 66 -2.66 5.19 -35.65
N THR A 67 -1.49 5.54 -35.14
CA THR A 67 -0.21 4.93 -35.49
C THR A 67 0.28 4.12 -34.30
N LEU A 68 0.54 2.83 -34.50
CA LEU A 68 1.15 1.95 -33.51
C LEU A 68 2.66 1.94 -33.71
N ARG A 69 3.40 2.46 -32.73
CA ARG A 69 4.86 2.31 -32.64
C ARG A 69 5.21 1.11 -31.79
N VAL A 70 5.86 0.13 -32.41
CA VAL A 70 6.44 -1.02 -31.75
C VAL A 70 7.94 -0.77 -31.64
N GLU A 71 8.47 -0.69 -30.42
CA GLU A 71 9.89 -0.39 -30.19
C GLU A 71 10.54 -1.30 -29.14
N GLY A 72 11.84 -1.51 -29.24
CA GLY A 72 12.58 -2.30 -28.28
C GLY A 72 14.08 -2.22 -28.53
N ARG A 73 14.83 -2.99 -27.74
CA ARG A 73 16.29 -3.02 -27.80
C ARG A 73 16.73 -4.46 -27.98
N ALA A 74 17.25 -4.77 -29.16
CA ALA A 74 17.85 -6.07 -29.45
C ALA A 74 19.20 -6.16 -28.73
N ASP A 75 19.49 -7.30 -28.10
CA ASP A 75 20.72 -7.48 -27.34
C ASP A 75 21.97 -7.43 -28.24
N GLY A 76 21.87 -8.00 -29.45
CA GLY A 76 22.94 -7.99 -30.43
C GLY A 76 22.49 -8.07 -31.89
N ILE A 77 23.26 -7.45 -32.78
CA ILE A 77 23.21 -7.66 -34.23
C ILE A 77 24.62 -8.07 -34.66
N LEU A 78 24.76 -9.30 -35.13
CA LEU A 78 26.04 -9.91 -35.49
C LEU A 78 26.17 -10.05 -37.00
N GLU A 79 27.40 -9.99 -37.50
CA GLU A 79 27.71 -10.20 -38.93
C GLU A 79 28.67 -11.39 -39.07
N GLU A 80 28.16 -12.53 -39.57
CA GLU A 80 28.92 -13.77 -39.72
C GLU A 80 28.78 -14.31 -41.15
N ASN A 81 29.91 -14.50 -41.86
CA ASN A 81 29.94 -15.06 -43.23
C ASN A 81 28.96 -14.39 -44.21
N GLU A 82 28.92 -13.04 -44.22
CA GLU A 82 28.01 -12.23 -45.04
C GLU A 82 26.51 -12.40 -44.72
N LYS A 83 26.18 -13.09 -43.62
CA LYS A 83 24.82 -13.18 -43.09
C LYS A 83 24.68 -12.35 -41.81
N THR A 84 23.61 -11.59 -41.74
CA THR A 84 23.19 -10.89 -40.52
C THR A 84 22.50 -11.85 -39.55
N ILE A 85 22.83 -11.73 -38.27
CA ILE A 85 22.23 -12.47 -37.16
C ILE A 85 21.62 -11.49 -36.15
N ILE A 86 20.37 -11.69 -35.75
CA ILE A 86 19.77 -11.03 -34.58
C ILE A 86 19.96 -11.94 -33.38
N ASP A 87 20.60 -11.42 -32.34
CA ASP A 87 20.86 -12.13 -31.09
C ASP A 87 19.99 -11.57 -29.96
N GLU A 88 19.24 -12.46 -29.31
CA GLU A 88 18.53 -12.19 -28.05
C GLU A 88 19.14 -13.03 -26.94
N ILE A 89 19.69 -12.37 -25.92
CA ILE A 89 20.42 -13.01 -24.83
C ILE A 89 19.44 -13.25 -23.67
N LYS A 90 19.50 -14.44 -23.09
CA LYS A 90 18.71 -14.83 -21.93
C LYS A 90 19.60 -15.47 -20.88
N THR A 91 19.58 -14.94 -19.66
CA THR A 91 20.25 -15.57 -18.53
C THR A 91 19.37 -16.62 -17.87
N THR A 92 19.96 -17.76 -17.53
CA THR A 92 19.27 -18.91 -16.94
C THR A 92 20.12 -19.53 -15.83
N THR A 93 19.48 -20.25 -14.92
CA THR A 93 20.16 -21.14 -13.95
C THR A 93 20.02 -22.60 -14.34
N LYS A 94 19.16 -22.93 -15.31
CA LYS A 94 19.03 -24.29 -15.84
C LYS A 94 20.28 -24.66 -16.63
N ASN A 95 20.68 -25.93 -16.55
CA ASN A 95 21.76 -26.46 -17.36
C ASN A 95 21.45 -26.18 -18.84
N VAL A 96 22.37 -25.50 -19.52
CA VAL A 96 22.19 -25.13 -20.92
C VAL A 96 22.03 -26.36 -21.82
N MET A 97 22.55 -27.53 -21.42
CA MET A 97 22.34 -28.78 -22.17
C MET A 97 20.86 -29.14 -22.32
N ASP A 98 20.04 -28.84 -21.31
CA ASP A 98 18.60 -29.14 -21.27
C ASP A 98 17.73 -28.12 -22.02
N ILE A 99 18.34 -27.07 -22.58
CA ILE A 99 17.64 -26.00 -23.28
C ILE A 99 17.61 -26.30 -24.77
N ASP A 100 16.47 -26.63 -25.33
CA ASP A 100 16.30 -26.89 -26.76
C ASP A 100 15.52 -25.77 -27.47
N TYR A 101 15.18 -26.02 -28.73
CA TYR A 101 14.44 -25.06 -29.56
C TYR A 101 13.03 -24.77 -29.06
N ASP A 102 12.44 -25.64 -28.25
CA ASP A 102 11.06 -25.54 -27.74
C ASP A 102 11.02 -25.04 -26.29
N PHE A 103 12.20 -24.76 -25.70
CA PHE A 103 12.33 -24.33 -24.32
C PHE A 103 11.48 -23.09 -23.96
N ASN A 104 11.42 -22.10 -24.84
CA ASN A 104 10.62 -20.89 -24.62
C ASN A 104 10.23 -20.19 -25.93
N GLU A 105 8.95 -20.28 -26.28
CA GLU A 105 8.39 -19.67 -27.50
C GLU A 105 8.39 -18.13 -27.45
N LEU A 106 8.24 -17.51 -26.27
CA LEU A 106 8.23 -16.05 -26.11
C LEU A 106 9.59 -15.43 -26.46
N HIS A 107 10.68 -16.12 -26.12
CA HIS A 107 12.03 -15.66 -26.48
C HIS A 107 12.20 -15.64 -28.00
N TRP A 108 11.77 -16.70 -28.70
CA TRP A 108 11.77 -16.73 -30.17
C TRP A 108 10.89 -15.64 -30.75
N ALA A 109 9.67 -15.46 -30.22
CA ALA A 109 8.74 -14.44 -30.68
C ALA A 109 9.34 -13.04 -30.57
N GLN A 110 9.99 -12.71 -29.44
CA GLN A 110 10.67 -11.43 -29.25
C GLN A 110 11.78 -11.21 -30.28
N ALA A 111 12.65 -12.21 -30.47
CA ALA A 111 13.76 -12.13 -31.42
C ALA A 111 13.29 -12.05 -32.89
N LYS A 112 12.20 -12.75 -33.24
CA LYS A 112 11.56 -12.66 -34.57
C LYS A 112 11.02 -11.26 -34.87
N VAL A 113 10.49 -10.55 -33.88
CA VAL A 113 10.05 -9.15 -34.07
C VAL A 113 11.25 -8.24 -34.36
N TYR A 114 12.35 -8.37 -33.61
CA TYR A 114 13.58 -7.62 -33.91
C TYR A 114 14.12 -7.93 -35.31
N ALA A 115 14.12 -9.20 -35.70
CA ALA A 115 14.53 -9.64 -37.02
C ALA A 115 13.65 -9.09 -38.15
N TYR A 116 12.33 -9.06 -37.97
CA TYR A 116 11.45 -8.41 -38.94
C TYR A 116 11.82 -6.93 -39.15
N ILE A 117 11.94 -6.17 -38.07
CA ILE A 117 12.21 -4.72 -38.13
C ILE A 117 13.56 -4.48 -38.82
N TYR A 118 14.60 -5.20 -38.41
CA TYR A 118 15.92 -5.04 -39.00
C TYR A 118 15.98 -5.47 -40.46
N SER A 119 15.38 -6.62 -40.82
CA SER A 119 15.32 -7.07 -42.22
C SER A 119 14.58 -6.08 -43.11
N LYS A 120 13.52 -5.45 -42.60
CA LYS A 120 12.81 -4.38 -43.32
C LYS A 120 13.71 -3.14 -43.50
N GLU A 121 14.39 -2.69 -42.46
CA GLU A 121 15.28 -1.51 -42.52
C GLU A 121 16.48 -1.72 -43.47
N LYS A 122 16.97 -2.96 -43.60
CA LYS A 122 18.13 -3.32 -44.42
C LYS A 122 17.80 -3.97 -45.76
N ASN A 123 16.52 -4.19 -46.07
CA ASN A 123 16.05 -4.93 -47.25
C ASN A 123 16.70 -6.32 -47.38
N LEU A 124 16.66 -7.11 -46.31
CA LEU A 124 17.20 -8.48 -46.29
C LEU A 124 16.13 -9.50 -46.67
N ASP A 125 16.45 -10.44 -47.56
CA ASP A 125 15.55 -11.53 -47.96
C ASP A 125 15.45 -12.64 -46.90
N SER A 126 16.53 -12.88 -46.16
CA SER A 126 16.59 -13.79 -45.01
C SER A 126 17.49 -13.23 -43.91
N ILE A 127 17.27 -13.70 -42.69
CA ILE A 127 18.08 -13.33 -41.52
C ILE A 127 18.11 -14.50 -40.55
N ILE A 128 19.22 -14.65 -39.83
CA ILE A 128 19.34 -15.66 -38.79
C ILE A 128 18.87 -15.07 -37.46
N VAL A 129 17.96 -15.75 -36.79
CA VAL A 129 17.58 -15.45 -35.41
C VAL A 129 18.33 -16.39 -34.49
N GLN A 130 19.05 -15.81 -33.53
CA GLN A 130 19.80 -16.51 -32.51
C GLN A 130 19.21 -16.21 -31.13
N LEU A 131 18.98 -17.27 -30.36
CA LEU A 131 18.81 -17.16 -28.91
C LEU A 131 20.10 -17.62 -28.23
N THR A 132 20.64 -16.77 -27.37
CA THR A 132 21.82 -17.07 -26.56
C THR A 132 21.42 -17.26 -25.12
N TYR A 133 21.51 -18.51 -24.64
CA TYR A 133 21.29 -18.81 -23.22
C TYR A 133 22.63 -18.86 -22.49
N TYR A 134 22.77 -17.99 -21.49
CA TYR A 134 23.94 -17.95 -20.62
C TYR A 134 23.56 -18.44 -19.22
N ASN A 135 24.21 -19.52 -18.78
CA ASN A 135 24.05 -20.01 -17.42
C ASN A 135 24.90 -19.17 -16.47
N VAL A 136 24.27 -18.59 -15.45
CA VAL A 136 24.95 -17.71 -14.50
C VAL A 136 25.77 -18.46 -13.43
N GLU A 137 25.52 -19.75 -13.24
CA GLU A 137 26.18 -20.60 -12.24
C GLU A 137 27.45 -21.30 -12.78
N ASP A 138 27.33 -21.98 -13.92
CA ASP A 138 28.43 -22.76 -14.54
C ASP A 138 29.12 -22.01 -15.69
N PHE A 139 28.62 -20.83 -16.04
CA PHE A 139 29.10 -19.98 -17.13
C PHE A 139 29.02 -20.64 -18.52
N GLY A 140 28.25 -21.72 -18.64
CA GLY A 140 27.93 -22.37 -19.90
C GLY A 140 27.09 -21.48 -20.80
N THR A 141 27.32 -21.57 -22.11
CA THR A 141 26.55 -20.83 -23.12
C THR A 141 26.01 -21.80 -24.15
N LYS A 142 24.74 -21.62 -24.56
CA LYS A 142 24.14 -22.34 -25.68
C LYS A 142 23.50 -21.38 -26.67
N PHE A 143 23.80 -21.63 -27.94
CA PHE A 143 23.29 -20.88 -29.07
C PHE A 143 22.26 -21.74 -29.81
N LEU A 144 21.07 -21.19 -30.01
CA LEU A 144 20.04 -21.80 -30.84
C LEU A 144 19.80 -20.90 -32.03
N ARG A 145 19.96 -21.41 -33.26
CA ARG A 145 19.90 -20.61 -34.49
C ARG A 145 18.82 -21.14 -35.42
N LYS A 146 17.98 -20.24 -35.95
CA LYS A 146 17.03 -20.55 -37.03
C LYS A 146 17.11 -19.44 -38.07
N GLU A 147 17.21 -19.83 -39.34
CA GLU A 147 17.11 -18.89 -40.46
C GLU A 147 15.63 -18.68 -40.80
N TYR A 148 15.22 -17.43 -40.96
CA TYR A 148 13.87 -17.06 -41.34
C TYR A 148 13.91 -16.19 -42.59
N SER A 149 12.97 -16.43 -43.50
CA SER A 149 12.73 -15.53 -44.62
C SER A 149 12.02 -14.25 -44.15
N PHE A 150 12.21 -13.17 -44.89
CA PHE A 150 11.48 -11.92 -44.64
C PHE A 150 9.95 -12.14 -44.67
N HIS A 151 9.47 -13.01 -45.55
CA HIS A 151 8.05 -13.34 -45.66
C HIS A 151 7.50 -13.96 -44.37
N GLU A 152 8.17 -14.98 -43.82
CA GLU A 152 7.75 -15.62 -42.56
C GLU A 152 7.77 -14.65 -41.37
N LEU A 153 8.79 -13.79 -41.30
CA LEU A 153 8.89 -12.76 -40.26
C LEU A 153 7.79 -11.71 -40.39
N ARG A 154 7.46 -11.32 -41.63
CA ARG A 154 6.38 -10.38 -41.91
C ARG A 154 5.02 -10.96 -41.54
N GLU A 155 4.71 -12.19 -41.94
CA GLU A 155 3.44 -12.84 -41.58
C GLU A 155 3.29 -12.95 -40.05
N PHE A 156 4.36 -13.40 -39.37
CA PHE A 156 4.37 -13.48 -37.92
C PHE A 156 4.16 -12.12 -37.24
N PHE A 157 4.87 -11.08 -37.72
CA PHE A 157 4.73 -9.74 -37.18
C PHE A 157 3.31 -9.20 -37.35
N TYR A 158 2.73 -9.27 -38.55
CA TYR A 158 1.39 -8.74 -38.79
C TYR A 158 0.29 -9.54 -38.07
N ASP A 159 0.44 -10.85 -37.86
CA ASP A 159 -0.47 -11.65 -37.03
C ASP A 159 -0.48 -11.16 -35.56
N LEU A 160 0.70 -10.88 -34.99
CA LEU A 160 0.81 -10.29 -33.65
C LEU A 160 0.12 -8.91 -33.58
N ILE A 161 0.35 -8.08 -34.59
CA ILE A 161 -0.20 -6.73 -34.67
C ILE A 161 -1.72 -6.76 -34.78
N GLU A 162 -2.30 -7.62 -35.62
CA GLU A 162 -3.76 -7.74 -35.74
C GLU A 162 -4.41 -8.23 -34.44
N LYS A 163 -3.80 -9.21 -33.76
CA LYS A 163 -4.28 -9.67 -32.43
C LYS A 163 -4.25 -8.56 -31.39
N TYR A 164 -3.20 -7.73 -31.39
CA TYR A 164 -3.06 -6.62 -30.45
C TYR A 164 -3.97 -5.43 -30.78
N LYS A 165 -4.17 -5.16 -32.07
CA LYS A 165 -5.07 -4.10 -32.59
C LYS A 165 -6.49 -4.24 -32.05
N GLU A 166 -7.02 -5.46 -31.89
CA GLU A 166 -8.33 -5.67 -31.27
C GLU A 166 -8.44 -5.01 -29.88
N TRP A 167 -7.38 -5.11 -29.08
CA TRP A 167 -7.33 -4.55 -27.73
C TRP A 167 -7.23 -3.04 -27.75
N ILE A 168 -6.40 -2.49 -28.65
CA ILE A 168 -6.30 -1.04 -28.85
C ILE A 168 -7.66 -0.45 -29.23
N LEU A 169 -8.36 -1.07 -30.19
CA LEU A 169 -9.67 -0.61 -30.63
C LEU A 169 -10.72 -0.69 -29.51
N LEU A 170 -10.67 -1.75 -28.70
CA LEU A 170 -11.55 -1.89 -27.54
C LEU A 170 -11.30 -0.79 -26.49
N GLU A 171 -10.03 -0.46 -26.25
CA GLU A 171 -9.64 0.58 -25.29
C GLU A 171 -9.97 1.99 -25.80
N LYS A 172 -9.67 2.30 -27.07
CA LYS A 172 -10.02 3.60 -27.68
C LYS A 172 -11.53 3.85 -27.64
N LYS A 173 -12.34 2.87 -28.07
CA LYS A 173 -13.80 2.96 -28.01
C LYS A 173 -14.30 3.21 -26.59
N TRP A 174 -13.69 2.56 -25.61
CA TRP A 174 -14.02 2.80 -24.21
C TRP A 174 -13.65 4.22 -23.77
N ILE A 175 -12.44 4.69 -24.10
CA ILE A 175 -11.96 6.04 -23.75
C ILE A 175 -12.89 7.11 -24.33
N ASP A 176 -13.31 6.99 -25.58
CA ASP A 176 -14.22 7.95 -26.21
C ASP A 176 -15.58 7.94 -25.51
N PHE A 177 -16.19 6.76 -25.37
CA PHE A 177 -17.48 6.58 -24.67
C PHE A 177 -17.47 7.09 -23.23
N ARG A 178 -16.38 6.83 -22.50
CA ARG A 178 -16.15 7.31 -21.14
C ARG A 178 -16.03 8.84 -21.13
N ASN A 179 -15.20 9.42 -21.99
CA ASN A 179 -14.95 10.87 -22.00
C ASN A 179 -16.22 11.65 -22.34
N ASP A 180 -17.01 11.21 -23.31
CA ASP A 180 -18.29 11.83 -23.68
C ASP A 180 -19.27 11.84 -22.49
N SER A 181 -19.32 10.72 -21.74
CA SER A 181 -20.12 10.65 -20.53
C SER A 181 -19.61 11.60 -19.44
N ILE A 182 -18.29 11.68 -19.24
CA ILE A 182 -17.68 12.56 -18.24
C ILE A 182 -17.93 14.02 -18.59
N GLU A 183 -17.82 14.42 -19.85
CA GLU A 183 -17.97 15.81 -20.29
C GLU A 183 -19.36 16.35 -19.94
N SER A 184 -20.40 15.60 -20.30
CA SER A 184 -21.80 15.91 -20.02
C SER A 184 -22.23 15.69 -18.56
N PHE A 185 -21.45 14.93 -17.78
CA PHE A 185 -21.76 14.63 -16.40
C PHE A 185 -21.62 15.85 -15.47
N ASN A 186 -22.70 16.13 -14.74
CA ASN A 186 -22.77 17.16 -13.71
C ASN A 186 -22.57 16.56 -12.32
N PHE A 187 -22.43 17.41 -11.31
CA PHE A 187 -22.32 16.96 -9.93
C PHE A 187 -23.53 16.07 -9.57
N PRO A 188 -23.33 14.86 -9.00
CA PRO A 188 -24.40 13.88 -8.83
C PRO A 188 -25.44 14.26 -7.77
N PHE A 189 -25.31 15.38 -7.06
CA PHE A 189 -26.31 15.83 -6.10
C PHE A 189 -26.90 17.18 -6.51
N LYS A 190 -28.09 17.50 -5.99
CA LYS A 190 -28.81 18.75 -6.30
C LYS A 190 -27.97 20.00 -6.00
N SER A 191 -27.15 19.95 -4.95
CA SER A 191 -26.30 21.05 -4.52
C SER A 191 -25.06 20.53 -3.81
N TYR A 192 -24.01 21.35 -3.80
CA TYR A 192 -22.83 21.12 -2.98
C TYR A 192 -23.12 21.44 -1.51
N ARG A 193 -22.55 20.65 -0.59
CA ARG A 193 -22.46 21.01 0.83
C ARG A 193 -21.47 22.16 1.02
N LYS A 194 -21.54 22.85 2.17
CA LYS A 194 -20.58 23.91 2.53
C LYS A 194 -19.14 23.36 2.49
N GLY A 195 -18.21 24.09 1.87
CA GLY A 195 -16.81 23.68 1.68
C GLY A 195 -16.58 22.61 0.59
N GLN A 196 -17.60 21.85 0.21
CA GLN A 196 -17.49 20.75 -0.76
C GLN A 196 -17.05 21.22 -2.15
N ARG A 197 -17.65 22.31 -2.63
CA ARG A 197 -17.31 22.91 -3.93
C ARG A 197 -15.90 23.49 -3.95
N GLU A 198 -15.49 24.10 -2.85
CA GLU A 198 -14.15 24.66 -2.69
C GLU A 198 -13.08 23.58 -2.82
N LEU A 199 -13.26 22.46 -2.10
CA LEU A 199 -12.37 21.30 -2.19
C LEU A 199 -12.31 20.74 -3.61
N ALA A 200 -13.48 20.57 -4.27
CA ALA A 200 -13.52 20.05 -5.62
C ALA A 200 -12.75 20.92 -6.62
N ILE A 201 -12.89 22.26 -6.53
CA ILE A 201 -12.16 23.21 -7.39
C ILE A 201 -10.65 23.11 -7.15
N ARG A 202 -10.22 23.05 -5.88
CA ARG A 202 -8.80 22.98 -5.52
C ARG A 202 -8.15 21.69 -6.02
N ILE A 203 -8.85 20.56 -5.88
CA ILE A 203 -8.38 19.27 -6.36
C ILE A 203 -8.27 19.26 -7.88
N TYR A 204 -9.29 19.75 -8.60
CA TYR A 204 -9.23 19.82 -10.07
C TYR A 204 -8.02 20.64 -10.54
N LYS A 205 -7.80 21.82 -9.95
CA LYS A 205 -6.63 22.67 -10.25
C LYS A 205 -5.30 21.98 -9.95
N ALA A 206 -5.20 21.30 -8.80
CA ALA A 206 -4.00 20.55 -8.45
C ALA A 206 -3.69 19.46 -9.49
N ILE A 207 -4.72 18.78 -10.01
CA ILE A 207 -4.54 17.76 -11.06
C ILE A 207 -4.09 18.39 -12.38
N THR A 208 -4.76 19.46 -12.82
CA THR A 208 -4.42 20.12 -14.09
C THR A 208 -3.02 20.73 -14.08
N GLU A 209 -2.58 21.26 -12.93
CA GLU A 209 -1.26 21.88 -12.77
C GLU A 209 -0.16 20.88 -12.39
N GLY A 210 -0.49 19.60 -12.19
CA GLY A 210 0.46 18.58 -11.76
C GLY A 210 1.06 18.84 -10.37
N LYS A 211 0.25 19.36 -9.45
CA LYS A 211 0.63 19.75 -8.08
C LYS A 211 0.06 18.79 -7.04
N LYS A 212 0.59 18.84 -5.82
CA LYS A 212 -0.02 18.15 -4.67
C LYS A 212 -1.11 19.02 -4.06
N CYS A 213 -2.11 18.38 -3.46
CA CYS A 213 -3.14 19.06 -2.68
C CYS A 213 -3.28 18.41 -1.31
N PHE A 214 -3.04 19.18 -0.26
CA PHE A 214 -3.23 18.76 1.14
C PHE A 214 -4.58 19.28 1.63
N ALA A 215 -5.53 18.39 1.87
CA ALA A 215 -6.89 18.75 2.24
C ALA A 215 -7.27 18.19 3.62
N GLU A 216 -7.33 19.06 4.62
CA GLU A 216 -8.03 18.78 5.86
C GLU A 216 -9.53 19.00 5.63
N ALA A 217 -10.27 17.90 5.66
CA ALA A 217 -11.70 17.90 5.38
C ALA A 217 -12.43 17.05 6.45
N PRO A 218 -13.26 17.66 7.30
CA PRO A 218 -13.91 16.97 8.40
C PRO A 218 -14.90 15.91 7.90
N THR A 219 -15.31 15.01 8.79
CA THR A 219 -16.37 14.02 8.53
C THR A 219 -17.66 14.72 8.09
N GLY A 220 -18.46 14.03 7.27
CA GLY A 220 -19.75 14.55 6.80
C GLY A 220 -19.72 15.57 5.65
N ILE A 221 -18.56 16.16 5.30
CA ILE A 221 -18.48 17.11 4.17
C ILE A 221 -18.66 16.44 2.79
N GLY A 222 -18.57 15.11 2.74
CA GLY A 222 -18.58 14.32 1.51
C GLY A 222 -17.19 14.28 0.87
N LYS A 223 -16.13 14.08 1.66
CA LYS A 223 -14.72 13.99 1.22
C LYS A 223 -14.54 13.17 -0.05
N THR A 224 -14.96 11.92 -0.01
CA THR A 224 -14.79 10.95 -1.11
C THR A 224 -15.44 11.41 -2.40
N MET A 225 -16.67 11.93 -2.34
CA MET A 225 -17.32 12.52 -3.52
C MET A 225 -16.57 13.76 -4.02
N SER A 226 -16.09 14.60 -3.10
CA SER A 226 -15.40 15.87 -3.42
C SER A 226 -13.99 15.67 -3.97
N THR A 227 -13.41 14.48 -3.81
CA THR A 227 -12.09 14.12 -4.34
C THR A 227 -12.20 13.31 -5.62
N LEU A 228 -13.11 12.32 -5.67
CA LEU A 228 -13.32 11.50 -6.87
C LEU A 228 -13.98 12.29 -8.01
N PHE A 229 -15.01 13.09 -7.74
CA PHE A 229 -15.72 13.84 -8.79
C PHE A 229 -14.78 14.74 -9.61
N PRO A 230 -13.98 15.65 -9.02
CA PRO A 230 -13.05 16.47 -9.81
C PRO A 230 -11.96 15.64 -10.48
N ALA A 231 -11.49 14.53 -9.88
CA ALA A 231 -10.52 13.66 -10.53
C ALA A 231 -11.10 12.98 -11.77
N VAL A 232 -12.36 12.52 -11.72
CA VAL A 232 -13.11 12.00 -12.87
C VAL A 232 -13.29 13.09 -13.93
N LYS A 233 -13.64 14.33 -13.56
CA LYS A 233 -13.70 15.43 -14.54
C LYS A 233 -12.33 15.70 -15.18
N ALA A 234 -11.23 15.58 -14.43
CA ALA A 234 -9.88 15.71 -14.97
C ALA A 234 -9.52 14.57 -15.93
N LEU A 235 -10.00 13.35 -15.67
CA LEU A 235 -9.85 12.21 -16.58
C LEU A 235 -10.51 12.48 -17.95
N GLY A 236 -11.76 12.98 -17.97
CA GLY A 236 -12.45 13.33 -19.22
C GLY A 236 -11.82 14.52 -19.95
N ALA A 237 -11.24 15.47 -19.21
CA ALA A 237 -10.46 16.58 -19.77
C ALA A 237 -9.06 16.16 -20.28
N LYS A 238 -8.72 14.86 -20.22
CA LYS A 238 -7.41 14.31 -20.58
C LYS A 238 -6.25 14.89 -19.75
N GLU A 239 -6.57 15.40 -18.56
CA GLU A 239 -5.61 15.90 -17.58
C GLU A 239 -5.03 14.77 -16.73
N THR A 240 -5.58 13.57 -16.78
CA THR A 240 -4.96 12.37 -16.23
C THR A 240 -5.46 11.17 -17.02
N GLN A 241 -4.73 10.06 -17.04
CA GLN A 241 -5.12 8.85 -17.76
C GLN A 241 -5.73 7.77 -16.85
N LYS A 242 -5.42 7.80 -15.55
CA LYS A 242 -5.88 6.81 -14.56
C LYS A 242 -5.85 7.41 -13.16
N ILE A 243 -6.80 6.98 -12.33
CA ILE A 243 -6.93 7.44 -10.95
C ILE A 243 -6.67 6.25 -10.02
N PHE A 244 -5.74 6.41 -9.07
CA PHE A 244 -5.56 5.47 -7.97
C PHE A 244 -6.20 6.05 -6.71
N TYR A 245 -7.26 5.41 -6.22
CA TYR A 245 -7.83 5.74 -4.91
C TYR A 245 -7.27 4.78 -3.87
N ILE A 246 -6.44 5.30 -2.97
CA ILE A 246 -5.74 4.49 -1.99
C ILE A 246 -6.17 4.81 -0.56
N THR A 247 -6.38 3.77 0.24
CA THR A 247 -6.80 3.88 1.63
C THR A 247 -6.38 2.66 2.43
N ALA A 248 -6.13 2.83 3.74
CA ALA A 248 -5.74 1.74 4.63
C ALA A 248 -6.89 0.83 5.09
N LYS A 249 -8.16 1.23 4.92
CA LYS A 249 -9.30 0.58 5.58
C LYS A 249 -10.33 0.06 4.58
N THR A 250 -10.81 -1.17 4.82
CA THR A 250 -11.84 -1.82 3.99
C THR A 250 -13.13 -0.98 3.92
N THR A 251 -13.60 -0.45 5.05
CA THR A 251 -14.82 0.38 5.10
C THR A 251 -14.72 1.63 4.24
N THR A 252 -13.54 2.25 4.17
CA THR A 252 -13.32 3.43 3.33
C THR A 252 -13.29 3.08 1.83
N ARG A 253 -12.81 1.86 1.49
CA ARG A 253 -12.91 1.35 0.12
C ARG A 253 -14.36 1.19 -0.31
N GLU A 254 -15.24 0.72 0.56
CA GLU A 254 -16.68 0.62 0.27
C GLU A 254 -17.32 1.98 0.02
N ILE A 255 -16.94 3.01 0.80
CA ILE A 255 -17.42 4.39 0.56
C ILE A 255 -16.99 4.90 -0.83
N ALA A 256 -15.76 4.61 -1.25
CA ALA A 256 -15.27 4.95 -2.59
C ALA A 256 -16.04 4.20 -3.68
N ASN A 257 -16.26 2.89 -3.52
CA ASN A 257 -17.07 2.10 -4.45
C ASN A 257 -18.50 2.61 -4.57
N ASN A 258 -19.17 2.85 -3.44
CA ASN A 258 -20.52 3.40 -3.42
C ASN A 258 -20.58 4.78 -4.08
N THR A 259 -19.55 5.60 -3.89
CA THR A 259 -19.44 6.91 -4.57
C THR A 259 -19.38 6.76 -6.08
N LEU A 260 -18.60 5.80 -6.60
CA LEU A 260 -18.54 5.51 -8.03
C LEU A 260 -19.85 4.92 -8.55
N ARG A 261 -20.50 4.02 -7.80
CA ARG A 261 -21.83 3.48 -8.12
C ARG A 261 -22.86 4.58 -8.29
N ILE A 262 -22.93 5.53 -7.35
CA ILE A 262 -23.82 6.70 -7.42
C ILE A 262 -23.58 7.52 -8.70
N MET A 263 -22.32 7.67 -9.13
CA MET A 263 -22.03 8.38 -10.37
C MET A 263 -22.49 7.58 -11.59
N ARG A 264 -22.28 6.26 -11.62
CA ARG A 264 -22.74 5.38 -12.70
C ARG A 264 -24.25 5.36 -12.84
N GLU A 265 -24.98 5.25 -11.73
CA GLU A 265 -26.44 5.31 -11.70
C GLU A 265 -27.00 6.62 -12.27
N LYS A 266 -26.19 7.68 -12.28
CA LYS A 266 -26.52 8.99 -12.85
C LYS A 266 -26.00 9.20 -14.28
N GLY A 267 -25.57 8.13 -14.95
CA GLY A 267 -25.20 8.13 -16.36
C GLY A 267 -23.70 8.33 -16.63
N LEU A 268 -22.84 8.21 -15.61
CA LEU A 268 -21.39 8.18 -15.83
C LEU A 268 -20.95 6.78 -16.29
N ASN A 269 -20.18 6.69 -17.38
CA ASN A 269 -19.52 5.44 -17.77
C ASN A 269 -18.11 5.44 -17.22
N LEU A 270 -17.76 4.47 -16.37
CA LEU A 270 -16.46 4.46 -15.70
C LEU A 270 -16.08 3.06 -15.20
N ARG A 271 -14.96 2.53 -15.67
CA ARG A 271 -14.42 1.23 -15.24
C ARG A 271 -13.66 1.39 -13.93
N SER A 272 -14.02 0.61 -12.91
CA SER A 272 -13.25 0.54 -11.67
C SER A 272 -12.98 -0.88 -11.22
N VAL A 273 -11.83 -1.09 -10.59
CA VAL A 273 -11.45 -2.37 -9.98
C VAL A 273 -11.02 -2.21 -8.52
N ASN A 274 -11.40 -3.20 -7.71
CA ASN A 274 -10.98 -3.33 -6.32
C ASN A 274 -9.87 -4.37 -6.18
N ILE A 275 -8.65 -3.91 -5.89
CA ILE A 275 -7.55 -4.84 -5.61
C ILE A 275 -7.67 -5.33 -4.18
N THR A 276 -7.94 -6.61 -4.02
CA THR A 276 -8.05 -7.28 -2.72
C THR A 276 -6.78 -8.04 -2.44
N ALA A 277 -6.29 -7.96 -1.19
CA ALA A 277 -5.09 -8.66 -0.77
C ALA A 277 -5.23 -10.17 -1.03
N LYS A 278 -4.14 -10.79 -1.49
CA LYS A 278 -4.09 -12.23 -1.78
C LYS A 278 -4.56 -13.05 -0.59
N GLU A 279 -4.29 -12.58 0.63
CA GLU A 279 -4.69 -13.21 1.88
C GLU A 279 -6.20 -13.36 2.03
N LYS A 280 -6.98 -12.49 1.39
CA LYS A 280 -8.44 -12.42 1.50
C LYS A 280 -9.18 -12.98 0.30
N CYS A 281 -8.59 -12.91 -0.90
CA CYS A 281 -9.25 -13.37 -2.12
C CYS A 281 -8.74 -14.74 -2.63
N CYS A 282 -7.61 -15.24 -2.13
CA CYS A 282 -7.09 -16.55 -2.52
C CYS A 282 -8.07 -17.65 -2.07
N LYS A 283 -8.39 -18.55 -3.00
CA LYS A 283 -9.30 -19.69 -2.77
C LYS A 283 -8.58 -20.97 -2.32
N MET A 284 -7.25 -20.97 -2.31
CA MET A 284 -6.43 -22.08 -1.81
C MET A 284 -6.19 -21.93 -0.30
N GLU A 285 -6.17 -23.07 0.43
CA GLU A 285 -5.86 -23.11 1.87
C GLU A 285 -4.44 -22.60 2.15
N GLU A 286 -3.44 -23.17 1.45
CA GLU A 286 -2.08 -22.65 1.46
C GLU A 286 -1.89 -21.73 0.25
N LYS A 287 -1.30 -20.54 0.44
CA LYS A 287 -1.16 -19.53 -0.62
C LYS A 287 0.02 -19.81 -1.57
N LYS A 288 0.32 -21.09 -1.79
CA LYS A 288 1.34 -21.59 -2.70
C LYS A 288 0.87 -21.45 -4.14
N CYS A 289 1.46 -20.53 -4.89
CA CYS A 289 1.09 -20.28 -6.28
C CYS A 289 2.02 -21.05 -7.22
N ILE A 290 1.94 -22.38 -7.16
CA ILE A 290 2.66 -23.29 -8.05
C ILE A 290 1.66 -24.11 -8.87
N PRO A 291 1.94 -24.43 -10.15
CA PRO A 291 0.99 -25.09 -11.03
C PRO A 291 0.52 -26.47 -10.54
N GLU A 292 1.38 -27.18 -9.82
CA GLU A 292 1.12 -28.53 -9.30
C GLU A 292 0.15 -28.53 -8.11
N TYR A 293 0.07 -27.42 -7.36
CA TYR A 293 -0.78 -27.28 -6.18
C TYR A 293 -2.02 -26.41 -6.44
N CYS A 294 -1.84 -25.28 -7.13
CA CYS A 294 -2.88 -24.27 -7.31
C CYS A 294 -3.54 -24.40 -8.69
N THR A 295 -4.77 -24.91 -8.71
CA THR A 295 -5.58 -25.08 -9.93
C THR A 295 -5.81 -23.77 -10.68
N TYR A 296 -5.90 -22.66 -9.94
CA TYR A 296 -6.07 -21.31 -10.48
C TYR A 296 -4.78 -20.72 -11.06
N ALA A 297 -3.61 -21.23 -10.65
CA ALA A 297 -2.31 -20.86 -11.20
C ALA A 297 -1.99 -21.66 -12.47
N ASN A 298 -2.41 -22.92 -12.52
CA ASN A 298 -2.12 -23.84 -13.62
C ASN A 298 -2.81 -23.42 -14.93
N GLY A 299 -2.05 -23.10 -15.98
CA GLY A 299 -2.56 -22.62 -17.26
C GLY A 299 -3.26 -21.26 -17.18
N TYR A 300 -2.95 -20.45 -16.16
CA TYR A 300 -3.57 -19.14 -15.95
C TYR A 300 -3.51 -18.25 -17.20
N PHE A 301 -2.35 -18.15 -17.84
CA PHE A 301 -2.12 -17.28 -18.98
C PHE A 301 -2.85 -17.74 -20.24
N ASP A 302 -3.19 -19.04 -20.32
CA ASP A 302 -3.97 -19.59 -21.44
C ASP A 302 -5.42 -19.10 -21.42
N ARG A 303 -5.93 -18.73 -20.24
CA ARG A 303 -7.37 -18.42 -20.02
C ARG A 303 -7.63 -16.96 -19.69
N VAL A 304 -6.65 -16.24 -19.13
CA VAL A 304 -6.84 -14.87 -18.63
C VAL A 304 -7.33 -13.88 -19.69
N ASN A 305 -6.82 -13.97 -20.92
CA ASN A 305 -7.22 -13.06 -22.00
C ASN A 305 -8.69 -13.26 -22.41
N ILE A 306 -9.24 -14.48 -22.26
CA ILE A 306 -10.65 -14.78 -22.52
C ILE A 306 -11.51 -14.13 -21.44
N ALA A 307 -11.16 -14.34 -20.17
CA ALA A 307 -11.85 -13.74 -19.03
C ALA A 307 -11.79 -12.21 -19.04
N LEU A 308 -10.66 -11.63 -19.48
CA LEU A 308 -10.53 -10.18 -19.67
C LEU A 308 -11.50 -9.66 -20.72
N LYS A 309 -11.57 -10.28 -21.90
CA LYS A 309 -12.52 -9.87 -22.95
C LYS A 309 -13.97 -9.96 -22.46
N GLU A 310 -14.31 -10.99 -21.69
CA GLU A 310 -15.63 -11.16 -21.07
C GLU A 310 -15.94 -10.02 -20.09
N ALA A 311 -15.03 -9.73 -19.17
CA ALA A 311 -15.19 -8.67 -18.17
C ALA A 311 -15.38 -7.30 -18.80
N LEU A 312 -14.54 -6.96 -19.79
CA LEU A 312 -14.54 -5.64 -20.43
C LEU A 312 -15.80 -5.37 -21.28
N ARG A 313 -16.51 -6.43 -21.70
CA ARG A 313 -17.74 -6.30 -22.52
C ARG A 313 -19.00 -6.13 -21.69
N HIS A 314 -19.05 -6.65 -20.46
CA HIS A 314 -20.31 -6.82 -19.73
C HIS A 314 -20.44 -6.00 -18.44
N LYS A 315 -19.33 -5.53 -17.87
CA LYS A 315 -19.34 -4.79 -16.60
C LYS A 315 -18.36 -3.62 -16.62
N GLU A 316 -18.66 -2.63 -15.80
CA GLU A 316 -17.81 -1.47 -15.52
C GLU A 316 -17.33 -1.44 -14.07
N GLU A 317 -17.85 -2.34 -13.23
CA GLU A 317 -17.44 -2.47 -11.84
C GLU A 317 -16.91 -3.89 -11.61
N TYR A 318 -15.65 -3.96 -11.18
CA TYR A 318 -14.97 -5.20 -10.87
C TYR A 318 -14.64 -5.24 -9.37
N ASP A 319 -15.65 -5.63 -8.60
CA ASP A 319 -15.49 -5.92 -7.18
C ASP A 319 -15.07 -7.38 -6.94
N LEU A 320 -14.84 -7.74 -5.68
CA LEU A 320 -14.38 -9.07 -5.31
C LEU A 320 -15.39 -10.15 -5.71
N GLU A 321 -16.69 -9.86 -5.60
CA GLU A 321 -17.76 -10.81 -5.95
C GLU A 321 -17.71 -11.14 -7.45
N TYR A 322 -17.68 -10.12 -8.30
CA TYR A 322 -17.61 -10.33 -9.74
C TYR A 322 -16.29 -10.98 -10.19
N ILE A 323 -15.16 -10.57 -9.59
CA ILE A 323 -13.85 -11.19 -9.85
C ILE A 323 -13.89 -12.67 -9.46
N ASN A 324 -14.46 -13.02 -8.32
CA ASN A 324 -14.56 -14.40 -7.86
C ASN A 324 -15.42 -15.25 -8.79
N LYS A 325 -16.52 -14.71 -9.31
CA LYS A 325 -17.38 -15.36 -10.29
C LYS A 325 -16.59 -15.73 -11.54
N LEU A 326 -15.90 -14.77 -12.16
CA LEU A 326 -15.08 -15.04 -13.35
C LEU A 326 -13.91 -15.97 -13.05
N SER A 327 -13.34 -15.87 -11.85
CA SER A 327 -12.25 -16.74 -11.40
C SER A 327 -12.67 -18.20 -11.30
N GLU A 328 -13.90 -18.47 -10.85
CA GLU A 328 -14.51 -19.80 -10.88
C GLU A 328 -14.80 -20.27 -12.31
N GLU A 329 -15.45 -19.42 -13.11
CA GLU A 329 -15.89 -19.75 -14.46
C GLU A 329 -14.73 -20.09 -15.40
N TYR A 330 -13.65 -19.29 -15.35
CA TYR A 330 -12.48 -19.45 -16.20
C TYR A 330 -11.32 -20.17 -15.50
N ASN A 331 -11.51 -20.62 -14.25
CA ASN A 331 -10.49 -21.23 -13.41
C ASN A 331 -9.19 -20.40 -13.36
N ILE A 332 -9.26 -19.12 -13.02
CA ILE A 332 -8.11 -18.21 -12.97
C ILE A 332 -7.91 -17.62 -11.57
N CYS A 333 -6.68 -17.26 -11.22
CA CYS A 333 -6.37 -16.67 -9.92
C CYS A 333 -7.06 -15.30 -9.75
N PRO A 334 -7.94 -15.12 -8.75
CA PRO A 334 -8.67 -13.86 -8.54
C PRO A 334 -7.75 -12.68 -8.23
N PHE A 335 -6.65 -12.93 -7.50
CA PHE A 335 -5.68 -11.89 -7.17
C PHE A 335 -5.00 -11.36 -8.44
N GLU A 336 -4.34 -12.23 -9.20
CA GLU A 336 -3.65 -11.85 -10.43
C GLU A 336 -4.63 -11.27 -11.46
N PHE A 337 -5.84 -11.82 -11.55
CA PHE A 337 -6.86 -11.28 -12.46
C PHE A 337 -7.28 -9.86 -12.10
N SER A 338 -7.34 -9.50 -10.82
CA SER A 338 -7.59 -8.11 -10.40
C SER A 338 -6.46 -7.16 -10.84
N LEU A 339 -5.21 -7.64 -10.87
CA LEU A 339 -4.07 -6.87 -11.36
C LEU A 339 -4.16 -6.68 -12.87
N GLU A 340 -4.52 -7.73 -13.61
CA GLU A 340 -4.74 -7.68 -15.05
C GLU A 340 -5.85 -6.68 -15.44
N LEU A 341 -7.01 -6.76 -14.76
CA LEU A 341 -8.13 -5.83 -14.97
C LEU A 341 -7.73 -4.37 -14.70
N SER A 342 -6.85 -4.13 -13.72
CA SER A 342 -6.44 -2.78 -13.36
C SER A 342 -5.68 -2.04 -14.47
N ASN A 343 -5.10 -2.76 -15.45
CA ASN A 343 -4.56 -2.15 -16.67
C ASN A 343 -5.65 -1.45 -17.50
N PHE A 344 -6.86 -2.01 -17.54
CA PHE A 344 -7.99 -1.56 -18.38
C PHE A 344 -9.03 -0.71 -17.63
N CYS A 345 -8.81 -0.44 -16.35
CA CYS A 345 -9.72 0.37 -15.53
C CYS A 345 -9.31 1.84 -15.45
N ASP A 346 -10.31 2.72 -15.33
CA ASP A 346 -10.12 4.15 -15.17
C ASP A 346 -9.75 4.51 -13.72
N VAL A 347 -10.36 3.79 -12.76
CA VAL A 347 -10.14 3.95 -11.33
C VAL A 347 -9.70 2.63 -10.70
N VAL A 348 -8.59 2.65 -9.98
CA VAL A 348 -8.08 1.52 -9.20
C VAL A 348 -8.21 1.84 -7.72
N ILE A 349 -8.98 1.03 -6.99
CA ILE A 349 -9.14 1.16 -5.54
C ILE A 349 -8.29 0.10 -4.85
N CYS A 350 -7.31 0.51 -4.06
CA CYS A 350 -6.37 -0.41 -3.42
C CYS A 350 -5.81 0.10 -2.07
N ASP A 351 -5.07 -0.75 -1.37
CA ASP A 351 -4.34 -0.39 -0.15
C ASP A 351 -3.08 0.42 -0.49
N TYR A 352 -2.57 1.22 0.46
CA TYR A 352 -1.30 1.95 0.34
C TYR A 352 -0.14 1.06 -0.13
N ASN A 353 -0.10 -0.20 0.29
CA ASN A 353 0.99 -1.12 -0.04
C ASN A 353 1.17 -1.27 -1.55
N TYR A 354 0.09 -1.21 -2.34
CA TYR A 354 0.18 -1.36 -3.80
C TYR A 354 0.83 -0.17 -4.53
N ILE A 355 1.06 0.94 -3.83
CA ILE A 355 1.79 2.11 -4.34
C ILE A 355 3.13 2.28 -3.64
N PHE A 356 3.15 2.14 -2.32
CA PHE A 356 4.29 2.50 -1.48
C PHE A 356 5.15 1.32 -1.03
N ASP A 357 4.64 0.09 -1.04
CA ASP A 357 5.44 -1.06 -0.57
C ASP A 357 6.43 -1.51 -1.67
N PRO A 358 7.72 -1.68 -1.36
CA PRO A 358 8.73 -2.03 -2.37
C PRO A 358 8.55 -3.44 -2.96
N GLN A 359 7.79 -4.32 -2.28
CA GLN A 359 7.49 -5.68 -2.72
C GLN A 359 6.10 -5.80 -3.35
N ALA A 360 5.09 -5.21 -2.72
CA ALA A 360 3.69 -5.31 -3.17
C ALA A 360 3.30 -4.25 -4.22
N SER A 361 4.16 -3.25 -4.49
CA SER A 361 3.87 -2.20 -5.47
C SER A 361 3.52 -2.76 -6.85
N LEU A 362 2.55 -2.11 -7.51
CA LEU A 362 2.08 -2.43 -8.86
C LEU A 362 3.08 -1.98 -9.93
N LYS A 363 4.32 -2.47 -9.86
CA LYS A 363 5.44 -2.04 -10.70
C LYS A 363 5.07 -2.06 -12.18
N GLY A 364 4.44 -3.14 -12.68
CA GLY A 364 4.05 -3.26 -14.08
C GLY A 364 3.13 -2.15 -14.59
N ILE A 365 2.24 -1.60 -13.75
CA ILE A 365 1.29 -0.55 -14.14
C ILE A 365 1.92 0.83 -14.00
N LEU A 366 2.76 1.01 -12.98
CA LEU A 366 3.37 2.28 -12.61
C LEU A 366 4.65 2.59 -13.42
N GLU A 367 5.34 1.57 -13.92
CA GLU A 367 6.56 1.73 -14.70
C GLU A 367 6.29 2.47 -16.03
N GLY A 368 7.03 3.55 -16.27
CA GLY A 368 6.92 4.37 -17.49
C GLY A 368 5.66 5.24 -17.62
N LYS A 369 4.57 4.94 -16.90
CA LYS A 369 3.26 5.61 -17.04
C LYS A 369 2.81 6.43 -15.82
N ALA A 370 3.44 6.26 -14.65
CA ALA A 370 2.99 6.93 -13.41
C ALA A 370 2.81 8.45 -13.56
N LYS A 371 3.65 9.11 -14.37
CA LYS A 371 3.62 10.55 -14.64
C LYS A 371 2.32 11.06 -15.28
N ASP A 372 1.49 10.17 -15.81
CA ASP A 372 0.21 10.48 -16.44
C ASP A 372 -0.98 10.18 -15.50
N TYR A 373 -0.71 9.62 -14.31
CA TYR A 373 -1.70 9.16 -13.35
C TYR A 373 -1.83 10.10 -12.14
N THR A 374 -3.01 10.10 -11.55
CA THR A 374 -3.32 10.83 -10.31
C THR A 374 -3.54 9.85 -9.17
N ILE A 375 -3.03 10.16 -7.99
CA ILE A 375 -3.32 9.37 -6.77
C ILE A 375 -4.13 10.19 -5.77
N LEU A 376 -5.14 9.56 -5.19
CA LEU A 376 -6.02 10.09 -4.16
C LEU A 376 -5.78 9.29 -2.88
N ILE A 377 -5.15 9.91 -1.88
CA ILE A 377 -4.78 9.29 -0.61
C ILE A 377 -5.79 9.69 0.46
N ASP A 378 -6.73 8.80 0.77
CA ASP A 378 -7.73 9.00 1.82
C ASP A 378 -7.20 8.50 3.16
N GLU A 379 -7.59 9.15 4.26
CA GLU A 379 -7.11 8.85 5.62
C GLU A 379 -5.57 8.86 5.71
N ALA A 380 -4.99 9.84 5.01
CA ALA A 380 -3.55 9.96 4.82
C ALA A 380 -2.75 10.02 6.12
N HIS A 381 -3.33 10.43 7.26
CA HIS A 381 -2.65 10.39 8.56
C HIS A 381 -2.09 8.99 8.93
N ASN A 382 -2.67 7.91 8.39
CA ASN A 382 -2.18 6.55 8.60
C ASN A 382 -0.94 6.20 7.77
N LEU A 383 -0.70 6.93 6.66
CA LEU A 383 0.36 6.59 5.71
C LEU A 383 1.75 6.68 6.33
N LEU A 384 1.96 7.57 7.30
CA LEU A 384 3.29 7.74 7.91
C LEU A 384 3.71 6.49 8.72
N ASP A 385 2.86 6.05 9.65
CA ASP A 385 3.15 4.87 10.45
C ASP A 385 3.13 3.59 9.59
N ARG A 386 2.29 3.54 8.55
CA ARG A 386 2.33 2.46 7.54
C ARG A 386 3.63 2.47 6.74
N GLY A 387 4.11 3.63 6.32
CA GLY A 387 5.39 3.78 5.61
C GLY A 387 6.56 3.29 6.47
N ARG A 388 6.61 3.67 7.75
CA ARG A 388 7.62 3.13 8.69
C ARG A 388 7.58 1.61 8.73
N SER A 389 6.40 1.01 8.78
CA SER A 389 6.25 -0.45 8.75
C SER A 389 6.67 -1.08 7.43
N MET A 390 6.31 -0.50 6.27
CA MET A 390 6.67 -1.01 4.93
C MET A 390 8.20 -1.00 4.70
N TYR A 391 8.89 -0.05 5.33
CA TYR A 391 10.35 0.10 5.22
C TYR A 391 11.08 -0.36 6.50
N SER A 392 10.46 -1.19 7.32
CA SER A 392 11.15 -1.86 8.42
C SER A 392 11.13 -3.37 8.17
N SER A 393 12.19 -4.06 8.56
CA SER A 393 12.27 -5.52 8.41
C SER A 393 13.08 -6.12 9.54
N LYS A 394 12.86 -7.40 9.82
CA LYS A 394 13.49 -8.11 10.92
C LYS A 394 13.81 -9.56 10.58
N ILE A 395 14.85 -10.07 11.22
CA ILE A 395 15.24 -11.48 11.15
C ILE A 395 15.56 -11.99 12.55
N PHE A 396 15.31 -13.27 12.79
CA PHE A 396 15.52 -13.89 14.09
C PHE A 396 16.64 -14.92 14.02
N LYS A 397 17.52 -14.88 15.02
CA LYS A 397 18.61 -15.85 15.17
C LYS A 397 18.10 -17.29 15.20
N ASP A 398 16.98 -17.54 15.88
CA ASP A 398 16.47 -18.91 16.06
C ASP A 398 16.03 -19.55 14.74
N ASP A 399 15.62 -18.78 13.73
CA ASP A 399 15.25 -19.31 12.42
C ASP A 399 16.48 -19.89 11.71
N PHE A 400 17.60 -19.17 11.74
CA PHE A 400 18.89 -19.66 11.25
C PHE A 400 19.37 -20.88 12.04
N LEU A 401 19.22 -20.89 13.36
CA LEU A 401 19.67 -22.00 14.22
C LEU A 401 18.88 -23.29 13.96
N LYS A 402 17.56 -23.20 13.82
CA LYS A 402 16.68 -24.34 13.54
C LYS A 402 17.06 -24.97 12.20
N LEU A 403 17.11 -24.18 11.13
CA LEU A 403 17.46 -24.65 9.79
C LEU A 403 18.90 -25.14 9.71
N LYS A 404 19.85 -24.50 10.42
CA LYS A 404 21.22 -24.99 10.51
C LYS A 404 21.29 -26.42 11.04
N ARG A 405 20.50 -26.75 12.07
CA ARG A 405 20.49 -28.12 12.63
C ARG A 405 19.92 -29.12 11.63
N GLU A 406 18.86 -28.73 10.92
CA GLU A 406 18.21 -29.57 9.92
C GLU A 406 19.10 -29.86 8.71
N PHE A 407 19.79 -28.83 8.19
CA PHE A 407 20.60 -28.95 6.97
C PHE A 407 22.00 -29.52 7.22
N LYS A 408 22.37 -29.81 8.48
CA LYS A 408 23.70 -30.35 8.84
C LYS A 408 24.07 -31.62 8.07
N SER A 409 23.10 -32.50 7.83
CA SER A 409 23.28 -33.74 7.05
C SER A 409 22.68 -33.69 5.65
N LYS A 410 21.87 -32.67 5.31
CA LYS A 410 21.20 -32.55 4.01
C LYS A 410 22.07 -31.82 2.97
N ASP A 411 22.60 -30.65 3.31
CA ASP A 411 23.43 -29.86 2.40
C ASP A 411 24.50 -29.05 3.16
N LYS A 412 25.77 -29.31 2.85
CA LYS A 412 26.90 -28.64 3.52
C LYS A 412 27.00 -27.15 3.17
N GLY A 413 26.60 -26.75 1.96
CA GLY A 413 26.62 -25.37 1.50
C GLY A 413 25.64 -24.49 2.27
N ILE A 414 24.37 -24.93 2.34
CA ILE A 414 23.31 -24.30 3.13
C ILE A 414 23.73 -24.28 4.60
N TYR A 415 24.15 -25.42 5.17
CA TYR A 415 24.62 -25.49 6.55
C TYR A 415 25.68 -24.43 6.88
N ASN A 416 26.70 -24.30 6.03
CA ASN A 416 27.78 -23.35 6.24
C ASN A 416 27.30 -21.89 6.16
N SER A 417 26.41 -21.57 5.22
CA SER A 417 25.84 -20.22 5.10
C SER A 417 24.97 -19.85 6.31
N LEU A 418 24.11 -20.76 6.77
CA LEU A 418 23.30 -20.61 7.98
C LEU A 418 24.18 -20.50 9.24
N ASP A 419 25.27 -21.26 9.33
CA ASP A 419 26.22 -21.19 10.44
C ASP A 419 26.92 -19.82 10.51
N ARG A 420 27.32 -19.25 9.37
CA ARG A 420 27.90 -17.90 9.32
C ARG A 420 26.91 -16.83 9.79
N ALA A 421 25.69 -16.85 9.29
CA ALA A 421 24.64 -15.90 9.70
C ALA A 421 24.33 -16.04 11.20
N ASN A 422 24.18 -17.27 11.68
CA ASN A 422 23.94 -17.54 13.10
C ASN A 422 25.13 -17.13 13.99
N LYS A 423 26.38 -17.28 13.54
CA LYS A 423 27.57 -16.83 14.28
C LYS A 423 27.60 -15.32 14.45
N TYR A 424 27.35 -14.56 13.38
CA TYR A 424 27.24 -13.10 13.43
C TYR A 424 26.22 -12.66 14.49
N LEU A 425 25.03 -13.26 14.47
CA LEU A 425 23.98 -12.96 15.45
C LEU A 425 24.35 -13.38 16.88
N ILE A 426 25.11 -14.47 17.07
CA ILE A 426 25.63 -14.87 18.39
C ILE A 426 26.63 -13.84 18.92
N GLU A 427 27.50 -13.31 18.06
CA GLU A 427 28.48 -12.28 18.48
C GLU A 427 27.77 -11.02 18.95
N LYS A 428 26.78 -10.52 18.21
CA LYS A 428 25.95 -9.39 18.65
C LYS A 428 25.20 -9.71 19.95
N ARG A 429 24.66 -10.93 20.11
CA ARG A 429 24.05 -11.34 21.38
C ARG A 429 25.04 -11.25 22.55
N LYS A 430 26.27 -11.73 22.39
CA LYS A 430 27.31 -11.66 23.44
C LYS A 430 27.64 -10.21 23.82
N VAL A 431 27.60 -9.28 22.85
CA VAL A 431 27.75 -7.85 23.14
C VAL A 431 26.64 -7.36 24.07
N LEU A 432 25.37 -7.70 23.79
CA LEU A 432 24.26 -7.35 24.67
C LEU A 432 24.39 -7.99 26.07
N GLU A 433 24.79 -9.26 26.16
CA GLU A 433 25.05 -9.97 27.42
C GLU A 433 26.16 -9.26 28.23
N ASN A 434 27.26 -8.87 27.59
CA ASN A 434 28.38 -8.16 28.22
C ASN A 434 28.02 -6.75 28.69
N LEU A 435 27.08 -6.09 27.99
CA LEU A 435 26.56 -4.77 28.36
C LEU A 435 25.43 -4.86 29.40
N GLU A 436 25.07 -6.06 29.85
CA GLU A 436 23.96 -6.34 30.77
C GLU A 436 22.62 -5.68 30.34
N THR A 437 22.41 -5.58 29.03
CA THR A 437 21.23 -4.95 28.42
C THR A 437 20.44 -5.93 27.57
N LYS A 438 19.11 -5.74 27.53
CA LYS A 438 18.21 -6.55 26.68
C LYS A 438 18.09 -6.00 25.26
N SER A 439 18.65 -4.84 24.98
CA SER A 439 18.50 -4.17 23.70
C SER A 439 19.66 -3.23 23.40
N LEU A 440 20.01 -3.12 22.12
CA LEU A 440 21.05 -2.25 21.61
C LEU A 440 20.56 -1.57 20.33
N VAL A 441 20.71 -0.24 20.26
CA VAL A 441 20.37 0.59 19.11
C VAL A 441 21.68 1.09 18.48
N GLU A 442 21.88 0.82 17.20
CA GLU A 442 23.03 1.28 16.42
C GLU A 442 22.53 2.17 15.27
N LYS A 443 23.25 3.27 14.99
CA LYS A 443 22.96 4.15 13.85
C LYS A 443 23.52 3.61 12.53
N GLU A 444 24.47 2.69 12.62
CA GLU A 444 25.12 2.09 11.47
C GLU A 444 24.37 0.86 10.98
N GLU A 445 24.43 0.62 9.68
CA GLU A 445 23.85 -0.56 9.05
C GLU A 445 24.71 -1.82 9.33
N PRO A 446 24.13 -3.02 9.38
CA PRO A 446 24.89 -4.26 9.56
C PRO A 446 25.54 -4.72 8.23
N SER A 447 26.40 -3.89 7.64
CA SER A 447 26.99 -4.10 6.30
C SER A 447 27.69 -5.44 6.14
N ASP A 448 28.38 -5.90 7.19
CA ASP A 448 29.10 -7.18 7.22
C ASP A 448 28.16 -8.39 7.05
N LEU A 449 26.90 -8.24 7.46
CA LEU A 449 25.90 -9.31 7.36
C LEU A 449 25.37 -9.46 5.92
N TYR A 450 25.44 -8.43 5.08
CA TYR A 450 24.84 -8.45 3.74
C TYR A 450 25.46 -9.50 2.84
N GLY A 451 26.80 -9.61 2.83
CA GLY A 451 27.50 -10.64 2.07
C GLY A 451 27.15 -12.06 2.53
N ILE A 452 26.98 -12.24 3.85
CA ILE A 452 26.61 -13.53 4.44
C ILE A 452 25.19 -13.92 4.01
N LEU A 453 24.24 -13.00 4.10
CA LEU A 453 22.84 -13.24 3.73
C LEU A 453 22.67 -13.45 2.22
N ARG A 454 23.36 -12.68 1.37
CA ARG A 454 23.37 -12.92 -0.08
C ARG A 454 23.91 -14.30 -0.43
N GLY A 455 25.02 -14.69 0.20
CA GLY A 455 25.57 -16.04 0.04
C GLY A 455 24.63 -17.14 0.53
N PHE A 456 23.76 -16.88 1.52
CA PHE A 456 22.70 -17.81 1.90
C PHE A 456 21.63 -17.92 0.79
N LEU A 457 21.12 -16.79 0.27
CA LEU A 457 20.13 -16.79 -0.81
C LEU A 457 20.63 -17.55 -2.04
N GLU A 458 21.86 -17.29 -2.48
CA GLU A 458 22.50 -17.99 -3.60
C GLU A 458 22.55 -19.51 -3.38
N LYS A 459 22.84 -19.98 -2.15
CA LYS A 459 22.90 -21.42 -1.85
C LYS A 459 21.53 -22.07 -1.82
N VAL A 460 20.51 -21.35 -1.37
CA VAL A 460 19.13 -21.84 -1.41
C VAL A 460 18.64 -21.90 -2.85
N ASP A 461 18.92 -20.88 -3.67
CA ASP A 461 18.55 -20.89 -5.10
C ASP A 461 19.14 -22.11 -5.84
N ILE A 462 20.41 -22.45 -5.57
CA ILE A 462 21.08 -23.65 -6.13
C ILE A 462 20.47 -24.96 -5.60
N TYR A 463 20.01 -24.98 -4.36
CA TYR A 463 19.41 -26.17 -3.76
C TYR A 463 18.01 -26.43 -4.33
N GLU A 464 17.18 -25.39 -4.41
CA GLU A 464 15.82 -25.44 -4.97
C GLU A 464 15.84 -25.77 -6.48
N SER A 465 16.91 -25.42 -7.21
CA SER A 465 17.03 -25.81 -8.63
C SER A 465 17.34 -27.29 -8.85
N LYS A 466 17.88 -27.99 -7.84
CA LYS A 466 18.32 -29.40 -7.92
C LYS A 466 17.40 -30.36 -7.15
N SER A 467 16.72 -29.87 -6.14
CA SER A 467 15.84 -30.65 -5.27
C SER A 467 14.43 -30.68 -5.82
N SER A 468 13.80 -31.86 -5.83
CA SER A 468 12.35 -32.00 -6.01
C SER A 468 11.58 -31.90 -4.68
N GLU A 469 12.29 -31.92 -3.55
CA GLU A 469 11.70 -31.75 -2.21
C GLU A 469 11.77 -30.27 -1.80
N GLU A 470 10.58 -29.67 -1.65
CA GLU A 470 10.40 -28.29 -1.22
C GLU A 470 10.42 -28.20 0.33
N ASN A 471 11.28 -27.35 0.89
CA ASN A 471 11.33 -27.10 2.33
C ASN A 471 10.67 -25.75 2.66
N SER A 472 9.42 -25.80 3.15
CA SER A 472 8.63 -24.59 3.45
C SER A 472 9.32 -23.63 4.41
N ASN A 473 9.97 -24.15 5.47
CA ASN A 473 10.67 -23.32 6.45
C ASN A 473 11.92 -22.65 5.86
N LEU A 474 12.64 -23.35 4.97
CA LEU A 474 13.78 -22.78 4.27
C LEU A 474 13.34 -21.64 3.35
N LEU A 475 12.26 -21.83 2.60
CA LEU A 475 11.69 -20.81 1.71
C LEU A 475 11.14 -19.61 2.48
N GLU A 476 10.53 -19.84 3.65
CA GLU A 476 10.10 -18.75 4.53
C GLU A 476 11.29 -17.90 5.00
N LEU A 477 12.37 -18.53 5.48
CA LEU A 477 13.58 -17.80 5.84
C LEU A 477 14.21 -17.12 4.63
N TYR A 478 14.24 -17.77 3.46
CA TYR A 478 14.72 -17.18 2.21
C TYR A 478 13.97 -15.88 1.88
N PHE A 479 12.64 -15.89 1.93
CA PHE A 479 11.85 -14.69 1.64
C PHE A 479 12.04 -13.61 2.70
N ASN A 480 12.10 -13.97 3.98
CA ASN A 480 12.38 -13.02 5.07
C ASN A 480 13.76 -12.37 4.90
N VAL A 481 14.78 -13.14 4.54
CA VAL A 481 16.14 -12.61 4.27
C VAL A 481 16.18 -11.74 3.02
N TYR A 482 15.49 -12.15 1.96
CA TYR A 482 15.37 -11.36 0.73
C TYR A 482 14.69 -10.01 1.01
N GLU A 483 13.58 -10.01 1.75
CA GLU A 483 12.89 -8.80 2.21
C GLU A 483 13.81 -7.92 3.04
N PHE A 484 14.51 -8.50 4.02
CA PHE A 484 15.44 -7.79 4.87
C PHE A 484 16.53 -7.08 4.06
N LEU A 485 17.16 -7.78 3.10
CA LEU A 485 18.18 -7.21 2.21
C LEU A 485 17.62 -6.13 1.29
N ASN A 486 16.38 -6.29 0.80
CA ASN A 486 15.71 -5.29 -0.02
C ASN A 486 15.46 -4.01 0.78
N ILE A 487 14.98 -4.11 2.03
CA ILE A 487 14.80 -2.95 2.92
C ILE A 487 16.15 -2.29 3.25
N CYS A 488 17.20 -3.08 3.47
CA CYS A 488 18.55 -2.56 3.68
C CYS A 488 19.04 -1.67 2.52
N SER A 489 18.58 -1.90 1.28
CA SER A 489 18.95 -1.02 0.15
C SER A 489 18.44 0.42 0.26
N TYR A 490 17.48 0.67 1.16
CA TYR A 490 16.95 2.00 1.46
C TYR A 490 17.63 2.65 2.67
N TYR A 491 18.53 1.96 3.37
CA TYR A 491 19.13 2.44 4.61
C TYR A 491 19.80 3.81 4.41
N GLY A 492 19.57 4.71 5.36
CA GLY A 492 20.10 6.06 5.38
C GLY A 492 20.07 6.62 6.80
N GLU A 493 20.30 7.92 6.95
CA GLU A 493 20.23 8.58 8.26
C GLU A 493 18.83 8.49 8.91
N ASP A 494 17.80 8.24 8.09
CA ASP A 494 16.39 8.02 8.45
C ASP A 494 16.07 6.60 8.94
N PHE A 495 17.10 5.78 9.19
CA PHE A 495 17.00 4.39 9.66
C PHE A 495 17.85 4.14 10.91
N THR A 496 17.56 3.04 11.61
CA THR A 496 18.42 2.53 12.70
C THR A 496 18.40 1.01 12.74
N THR A 497 19.47 0.43 13.26
CA THR A 497 19.61 -1.01 13.50
C THR A 497 19.30 -1.30 14.98
N LEU A 498 18.33 -2.16 15.24
CA LEU A 498 17.91 -2.55 16.59
C LEU A 498 18.18 -4.03 16.81
N TYR A 499 18.89 -4.34 17.90
CA TYR A 499 19.05 -5.68 18.43
C TYR A 499 18.22 -5.81 19.72
N LYS A 500 17.42 -6.86 19.82
CA LYS A 500 16.58 -7.11 20.99
C LYS A 500 16.65 -8.56 21.42
N LEU A 501 16.85 -8.78 22.72
CA LEU A 501 16.84 -10.11 23.33
C LEU A 501 15.48 -10.40 23.95
N ASP A 502 14.91 -11.53 23.54
CA ASP A 502 13.77 -12.16 24.19
C ASP A 502 14.15 -13.58 24.62
N GLY A 503 14.44 -13.74 25.91
CA GLY A 503 15.09 -14.94 26.44
C GLY A 503 16.42 -15.21 25.74
N ASN A 504 16.49 -16.32 24.99
CA ASN A 504 17.67 -16.74 24.23
C ASN A 504 17.65 -16.36 22.74
N ASN A 505 16.51 -15.86 22.25
CA ASN A 505 16.32 -15.46 20.87
C ASN A 505 16.74 -14.00 20.68
N LEU A 506 17.52 -13.76 19.63
CA LEU A 506 17.95 -12.42 19.25
C LEU A 506 17.18 -12.01 18.00
N GLU A 507 16.45 -10.91 18.10
CA GLU A 507 15.83 -10.20 16.98
C GLU A 507 16.79 -9.10 16.50
N LEU A 508 17.08 -9.11 15.20
CA LEU A 508 17.76 -8.02 14.50
C LEU A 508 16.72 -7.34 13.60
N SER A 509 16.51 -6.05 13.80
CA SER A 509 15.57 -5.24 13.03
C SER A 509 16.26 -4.04 12.40
N ILE A 510 15.90 -3.74 11.16
CA ILE A 510 16.14 -2.46 10.49
C ILE A 510 14.86 -1.67 10.60
N ASN A 511 14.91 -0.53 11.28
CA ASN A 511 13.74 0.28 11.57
C ASN A 511 13.81 1.60 10.79
N CYS A 512 12.80 1.87 9.96
CA CYS A 512 12.60 3.17 9.34
C CYS A 512 12.04 4.16 10.37
N LEU A 513 12.80 5.22 10.66
CA LEU A 513 12.44 6.28 11.60
C LEU A 513 11.60 7.36 10.91
N ASP A 514 11.97 7.72 9.67
CA ASP A 514 11.24 8.66 8.83
C ASP A 514 11.14 8.18 7.37
N PRO A 515 9.94 7.81 6.89
CA PRO A 515 9.76 7.37 5.51
C PRO A 515 9.64 8.54 4.52
N SER A 516 9.72 9.81 4.96
CA SER A 516 9.44 11.00 4.16
C SER A 516 10.24 11.08 2.86
N ARG A 517 11.53 10.76 2.90
CA ARG A 517 12.42 10.71 1.74
C ARG A 517 11.90 9.73 0.68
N ILE A 518 11.47 8.55 1.10
CA ILE A 518 11.01 7.49 0.21
C ILE A 518 9.61 7.80 -0.32
N LEU A 519 8.69 8.21 0.55
CA LEU A 519 7.34 8.63 0.16
C LEU A 519 7.38 9.77 -0.86
N LYS A 520 8.24 10.77 -0.65
CA LYS A 520 8.46 11.87 -1.59
C LYS A 520 8.93 11.37 -2.96
N SER A 521 9.90 10.46 -2.98
CA SER A 521 10.42 9.86 -4.23
C SER A 521 9.31 9.17 -5.01
N ILE A 522 8.45 8.39 -4.33
CA ILE A 522 7.33 7.68 -4.96
C ILE A 522 6.25 8.65 -5.44
N MET A 523 5.83 9.59 -4.60
CA MET A 523 4.79 10.57 -4.93
C MET A 523 5.18 11.44 -6.13
N ASN A 524 6.46 11.79 -6.28
CA ASN A 524 6.95 12.60 -7.38
C ASN A 524 6.93 11.88 -8.75
N ARG A 525 6.67 10.56 -8.77
CA ARG A 525 6.48 9.81 -10.02
C ARG A 525 5.12 10.05 -10.66
N PHE A 526 4.15 10.57 -9.90
CA PHE A 526 2.77 10.77 -10.35
C PHE A 526 2.54 12.18 -10.89
N LYS A 527 1.53 12.35 -11.77
CA LYS A 527 1.16 13.69 -12.26
C LYS A 527 0.74 14.59 -11.10
N SER A 528 -0.15 14.08 -10.25
CA SER A 528 -0.72 14.81 -9.12
C SER A 528 -1.03 13.86 -7.97
N VAL A 529 -0.91 14.39 -6.75
CA VAL A 529 -1.12 13.66 -5.51
C VAL A 529 -2.05 14.43 -4.60
N ILE A 530 -3.23 13.89 -4.36
CA ILE A 530 -4.25 14.50 -3.51
C ILE A 530 -4.23 13.77 -2.17
N ILE A 531 -3.78 14.46 -1.12
CA ILE A 531 -3.64 13.94 0.24
C ILE A 531 -4.76 14.52 1.08
N PHE A 532 -5.67 13.68 1.58
CA PHE A 532 -6.82 14.18 2.33
C PHE A 532 -7.14 13.33 3.55
N SER A 533 -7.55 14.00 4.63
CA SER A 533 -8.10 13.35 5.82
C SER A 533 -8.86 14.35 6.68
N ALA A 534 -9.62 13.84 7.65
CA ALA A 534 -10.28 14.66 8.67
C ALA A 534 -9.31 15.17 9.75
N THR A 535 -8.10 14.61 9.84
CA THR A 535 -7.17 14.85 10.95
C THR A 535 -5.74 15.17 10.48
N LEU A 536 -5.61 15.96 9.39
CA LEU A 536 -4.31 16.46 8.90
C LEU A 536 -3.82 17.66 9.74
N LEU A 537 -3.74 17.49 11.06
CA LEU A 537 -3.27 18.51 12.00
C LEU A 537 -2.05 18.00 12.81
N PRO A 538 -0.98 18.81 12.94
CA PRO A 538 -0.73 20.07 12.23
C PRO A 538 -0.48 19.87 10.73
N MET A 539 -1.02 20.76 9.90
CA MET A 539 -0.86 20.67 8.44
C MET A 539 0.62 20.71 8.00
N GLU A 540 1.42 21.59 8.59
CA GLU A 540 2.85 21.73 8.26
C GLU A 540 3.65 20.45 8.55
N TYR A 541 3.29 19.72 9.61
CA TYR A 541 3.90 18.41 9.91
C TYR A 541 3.68 17.41 8.76
N PHE A 542 2.46 17.32 8.23
CA PHE A 542 2.17 16.42 7.11
C PHE A 542 2.74 16.92 5.78
N LYS A 543 2.75 18.24 5.54
CA LYS A 543 3.35 18.84 4.35
C LYS A 543 4.83 18.54 4.28
N GLU A 544 5.55 18.65 5.41
CA GLU A 544 6.95 18.26 5.49
C GLU A 544 7.14 16.77 5.16
N LEU A 545 6.42 15.88 5.84
CA LEU A 545 6.63 14.44 5.73
C LEU A 545 6.16 13.82 4.41
N TYR A 546 5.20 14.43 3.70
CA TYR A 546 4.80 14.02 2.35
C TYR A 546 5.48 14.84 1.24
N GLY A 547 6.49 15.63 1.61
CA GLY A 547 7.37 16.32 0.69
C GLY A 547 6.66 17.36 -0.16
N ALA A 548 5.86 18.22 0.48
CA ALA A 548 5.25 19.38 -0.15
C ALA A 548 6.32 20.26 -0.82
N GLN A 549 5.94 20.86 -1.94
CA GLN A 549 6.76 21.75 -2.73
C GLN A 549 6.09 23.12 -2.84
N GLU A 550 6.85 24.10 -3.31
CA GLU A 550 6.32 25.42 -3.58
C GLU A 550 5.23 25.37 -4.66
N GLY A 551 4.12 26.06 -4.40
CA GLY A 551 2.92 26.05 -5.24
C GLY A 551 1.98 24.86 -5.00
N ASP A 552 2.28 23.94 -4.07
CA ASP A 552 1.32 22.92 -3.67
C ASP A 552 0.12 23.53 -2.91
N TYR A 553 -1.06 22.96 -3.14
CA TYR A 553 -2.30 23.44 -2.57
C TYR A 553 -2.46 22.97 -1.12
N SER A 554 -3.06 23.82 -0.28
CA SER A 554 -3.51 23.46 1.05
C SER A 554 -4.93 23.97 1.27
N VAL A 555 -5.80 23.09 1.75
CA VAL A 555 -7.21 23.37 2.00
C VAL A 555 -7.50 22.94 3.43
N ASN A 556 -8.03 23.87 4.22
CA ASN A 556 -8.54 23.59 5.56
C ASN A 556 -10.03 23.95 5.56
N LEU A 557 -10.88 22.92 5.56
CA LEU A 557 -12.32 23.11 5.57
C LEU A 557 -12.86 23.07 6.99
N THR A 558 -13.69 24.06 7.32
CA THR A 558 -14.47 24.05 8.56
C THR A 558 -15.52 22.95 8.54
N SER A 559 -15.84 22.42 9.71
CA SER A 559 -16.96 21.48 9.89
C SER A 559 -18.26 22.02 9.28
N PRO A 560 -19.02 21.22 8.50
CA PRO A 560 -20.33 21.62 8.03
C PRO A 560 -21.38 21.57 9.14
N PHE A 561 -21.10 20.88 10.25
CA PHE A 561 -22.02 20.69 11.37
C PHE A 561 -22.17 21.95 12.23
N ASP A 562 -23.38 22.16 12.76
CA ASP A 562 -23.62 23.22 13.74
C ASP A 562 -22.89 22.90 15.05
N TYR A 563 -21.99 23.79 15.46
CA TYR A 563 -21.23 23.66 16.70
C TYR A 563 -22.14 23.64 17.95
N LYS A 564 -23.37 24.15 17.86
CA LYS A 564 -24.38 24.02 18.92
C LYS A 564 -24.80 22.58 19.19
N ASN A 565 -24.59 21.67 18.24
CA ASN A 565 -24.89 20.26 18.42
C ASN A 565 -23.71 19.49 19.05
N LYS A 566 -22.57 20.14 19.30
CA LYS A 566 -21.40 19.53 19.93
C LYS A 566 -20.95 20.30 21.16
N LEU A 567 -21.18 19.73 22.33
CA LEU A 567 -20.55 20.24 23.54
C LEU A 567 -19.18 19.60 23.70
N THR A 568 -18.11 20.40 23.68
CA THR A 568 -16.78 19.91 24.06
C THR A 568 -16.41 20.50 25.44
N ILE A 569 -16.01 19.64 26.37
CA ILE A 569 -15.62 20.01 27.73
C ILE A 569 -14.17 19.58 27.96
N VAL A 570 -13.40 20.42 28.65
CA VAL A 570 -12.05 20.08 29.10
C VAL A 570 -12.01 20.12 30.63
N GLY A 571 -11.75 18.96 31.25
CA GLY A 571 -11.47 18.85 32.68
C GLY A 571 -10.02 19.25 32.95
N LYS A 572 -9.81 20.46 33.47
CA LYS A 572 -8.47 21.08 33.58
C LYS A 572 -7.65 20.57 34.78
N ASP A 573 -8.31 20.03 35.78
CA ASP A 573 -7.75 19.71 37.10
C ASP A 573 -7.45 18.21 37.31
N VAL A 574 -7.36 17.48 36.20
CA VAL A 574 -7.02 16.04 36.17
C VAL A 574 -5.77 15.82 35.32
N SER A 575 -4.68 15.40 35.97
CA SER A 575 -3.47 14.94 35.26
C SER A 575 -3.51 13.42 35.08
N THR A 576 -3.28 12.94 33.85
CA THR A 576 -3.21 11.50 33.52
C THR A 576 -1.77 10.99 33.33
N THR A 577 -0.78 11.79 33.75
CA THR A 577 0.63 11.39 33.80
C THR A 577 0.82 10.19 34.73
N TYR A 578 1.77 9.30 34.41
CA TYR A 578 1.94 8.01 35.12
C TYR A 578 2.04 8.18 36.65
N SER A 579 2.76 9.21 37.12
CA SER A 579 2.91 9.54 38.54
C SER A 579 1.60 9.98 39.21
N ASN A 580 0.67 10.59 38.47
CA ASN A 580 -0.56 11.16 39.01
C ASN A 580 -1.80 10.29 38.78
N ARG A 581 -1.77 9.30 37.89
CA ARG A 581 -2.94 8.47 37.51
C ARG A 581 -3.69 7.88 38.70
N LYS A 582 -2.98 7.32 39.68
CA LYS A 582 -3.61 6.74 40.89
C LYS A 582 -4.28 7.80 41.76
N ARG A 583 -3.68 8.99 41.87
CA ARG A 583 -4.19 10.11 42.67
C ARG A 583 -5.43 10.74 42.04
N THR A 584 -5.47 10.86 40.71
CA THR A 584 -6.56 11.51 39.97
C THR A 584 -7.68 10.55 39.59
N LEU A 585 -7.49 9.24 39.78
CA LEU A 585 -8.44 8.18 39.44
C LEU A 585 -9.87 8.42 39.99
N PRO A 586 -10.09 8.69 41.28
CA PRO A 586 -11.45 8.85 41.81
C PRO A 586 -12.22 10.01 41.14
N LYS A 587 -11.49 11.09 40.82
CA LYS A 587 -12.03 12.29 40.19
C LYS A 587 -12.39 12.07 38.72
N ILE A 588 -11.53 11.37 37.98
CA ILE A 588 -11.82 10.96 36.60
C ILE A 588 -13.08 10.09 36.56
N VAL A 589 -13.23 9.15 37.49
CA VAL A 589 -14.42 8.30 37.57
C VAL A 589 -15.67 9.12 37.88
N ASN A 590 -15.60 10.10 38.80
CA ASN A 590 -16.71 11.04 39.05
C ASN A 590 -17.11 11.79 37.77
N TYR A 591 -16.13 12.32 37.04
CA TYR A 591 -16.37 13.05 35.79
C TYR A 591 -17.04 12.19 34.71
N ILE A 592 -16.60 10.93 34.57
CA ILE A 592 -17.24 9.97 33.66
C ILE A 592 -18.69 9.75 34.07
N ILE A 593 -18.95 9.45 35.34
CA ILE A 593 -20.29 9.14 35.84
C ILE A 593 -21.24 10.33 35.65
N GLU A 594 -20.82 11.54 36.03
CA GLU A 594 -21.68 12.74 35.90
C GLU A 594 -21.96 13.11 34.43
N CYS A 595 -20.98 12.91 33.54
CA CYS A 595 -21.20 13.07 32.11
C CYS A 595 -22.24 12.06 31.58
N VAL A 596 -22.12 10.78 31.97
CA VAL A 596 -23.01 9.70 31.50
C VAL A 596 -24.43 9.82 32.07
N LYS A 597 -24.58 10.29 33.31
CA LYS A 597 -25.88 10.54 33.94
C LYS A 597 -26.68 11.67 33.27
N SER A 598 -26.00 12.60 32.60
CA SER A 598 -26.63 13.81 32.05
C SER A 598 -27.72 13.54 30.99
N LYS A 599 -27.62 12.42 30.26
CA LYS A 599 -28.60 11.97 29.29
C LYS A 599 -28.51 10.47 29.08
N ARG A 600 -29.64 9.79 29.05
CA ARG A 600 -29.69 8.37 28.68
C ARG A 600 -29.26 8.17 27.23
N GLY A 601 -28.35 7.21 27.02
CA GLY A 601 -27.89 6.82 25.69
C GLY A 601 -26.56 6.08 25.76
N ASN A 602 -25.82 6.12 24.66
CA ASN A 602 -24.60 5.35 24.49
C ASN A 602 -23.35 6.24 24.57
N TYR A 603 -22.38 5.83 25.39
CA TYR A 603 -21.14 6.55 25.64
C TYR A 603 -19.93 5.64 25.45
N LEU A 604 -18.81 6.21 24.98
CA LEU A 604 -17.56 5.47 24.82
C LEU A 604 -16.40 6.23 25.47
N VAL A 605 -15.65 5.54 26.32
CA VAL A 605 -14.47 6.09 27.02
C VAL A 605 -13.21 5.49 26.42
N PHE A 606 -12.29 6.35 26.01
CA PHE A 606 -11.00 5.95 25.44
C PHE A 606 -9.85 6.17 26.43
N PHE A 607 -9.05 5.13 26.64
CA PHE A 607 -7.92 5.12 27.56
C PHE A 607 -6.58 5.00 26.83
N PRO A 608 -5.48 5.53 27.40
CA PRO A 608 -4.16 5.43 26.78
C PRO A 608 -3.53 4.03 26.94
N SER A 609 -4.05 3.18 27.82
CA SER A 609 -3.58 1.79 28.00
C SER A 609 -4.67 0.91 28.60
N TYR A 610 -4.59 -0.40 28.33
CA TYR A 610 -5.43 -1.43 28.95
C TYR A 610 -5.35 -1.40 30.47
N GLU A 611 -4.14 -1.26 31.03
CA GLU A 611 -3.94 -1.14 32.47
C GLU A 611 -4.79 -0.02 33.08
N TYR A 612 -4.81 1.17 32.44
CA TYR A 612 -5.56 2.29 32.98
C TYR A 612 -7.07 2.15 32.78
N MET A 613 -7.48 1.53 31.67
CA MET A 613 -8.88 1.15 31.43
C MET A 613 -9.40 0.24 32.54
N TRP A 614 -8.66 -0.82 32.87
CA TRP A 614 -9.04 -1.77 33.92
C TRP A 614 -9.04 -1.12 35.31
N MET A 615 -8.09 -0.22 35.62
CA MET A 615 -8.13 0.55 36.87
C MET A 615 -9.43 1.37 37.01
N VAL A 616 -9.88 2.01 35.94
CA VAL A 616 -11.12 2.80 35.92
C VAL A 616 -12.36 1.91 35.96
N HIS A 617 -12.36 0.80 35.22
CA HIS A 617 -13.42 -0.20 35.25
C HIS A 617 -13.67 -0.73 36.66
N GLU A 618 -12.62 -1.14 37.37
CA GLU A 618 -12.74 -1.66 38.74
C GLU A 618 -13.21 -0.59 39.72
N GLU A 619 -12.83 0.68 39.51
CA GLU A 619 -13.28 1.78 40.36
C GLU A 619 -14.74 2.18 40.08
N ILE A 620 -15.22 2.08 38.84
CA ILE A 620 -16.64 2.26 38.49
C ILE A 620 -17.48 1.16 39.14
N LYS A 621 -17.03 -0.10 39.11
CA LYS A 621 -17.77 -1.25 39.69
C LYS A 621 -18.00 -1.15 41.20
N LYS A 622 -17.17 -0.39 41.92
CA LYS A 622 -17.36 -0.14 43.37
C LYS A 622 -18.47 0.88 43.66
N ARG A 623 -19.02 1.52 42.63
CA ARG A 623 -20.01 2.59 42.75
C ARG A 623 -21.35 2.10 42.24
N GLU A 624 -22.41 2.63 42.82
CA GLU A 624 -23.77 2.37 42.36
C GLU A 624 -24.04 3.22 41.11
N VAL A 625 -24.19 2.55 39.96
CA VAL A 625 -24.38 3.19 38.65
C VAL A 625 -25.59 2.59 37.92
N ASP A 626 -26.38 3.44 37.27
CA ASP A 626 -27.60 3.07 36.53
C ASP A 626 -27.34 2.89 35.01
N PHE A 627 -26.17 2.38 34.66
CA PHE A 627 -25.79 2.12 33.27
C PHE A 627 -25.07 0.79 33.12
N SER A 628 -25.18 0.19 31.95
CA SER A 628 -24.46 -1.02 31.57
C SER A 628 -23.00 -0.67 31.27
N LEU A 629 -22.07 -1.30 31.98
CA LEU A 629 -20.63 -1.13 31.78
C LEU A 629 -20.06 -2.30 30.97
N VAL A 630 -19.40 -2.01 29.85
CA VAL A 630 -18.76 -3.01 28.99
C VAL A 630 -17.35 -2.56 28.64
N ALA A 631 -16.38 -3.47 28.64
CA ALA A 631 -14.98 -3.16 28.36
C ALA A 631 -14.44 -4.02 27.21
N GLN A 632 -13.56 -3.42 26.41
CA GLN A 632 -12.80 -4.11 25.37
C GLN A 632 -11.84 -5.14 25.98
N GLY A 633 -11.79 -6.34 25.42
CA GLY A 633 -10.77 -7.35 25.76
C GLY A 633 -9.41 -7.10 25.08
N ASP A 634 -8.35 -7.70 25.62
CA ASP A 634 -6.98 -7.56 25.10
C ASP A 634 -6.82 -8.17 23.69
N HIS A 635 -7.60 -9.21 23.36
CA HIS A 635 -7.57 -9.91 22.07
C HIS A 635 -8.97 -10.34 21.60
N MET A 636 -9.79 -9.37 21.19
CA MET A 636 -11.15 -9.66 20.71
C MET A 636 -11.13 -10.26 19.29
N LYS A 637 -11.78 -11.41 19.11
CA LYS A 637 -12.17 -11.94 17.80
C LYS A 637 -13.21 -11.04 17.15
N GLU A 638 -13.40 -11.18 15.83
CA GLU A 638 -14.33 -10.31 15.10
C GLU A 638 -15.77 -10.43 15.62
N GLU A 639 -16.21 -11.65 15.95
CA GLU A 639 -17.51 -11.93 16.58
C GLU A 639 -17.69 -11.17 17.90
N GLU A 640 -16.67 -11.14 18.77
CA GLU A 640 -16.71 -10.43 20.06
C GLU A 640 -16.76 -8.91 19.84
N LYS A 641 -16.10 -8.39 18.81
CA LYS A 641 -16.18 -6.96 18.45
C LYS A 641 -17.57 -6.60 17.97
N GLU A 642 -18.18 -7.44 17.13
CA GLU A 642 -19.56 -7.24 16.68
C GLU A 642 -20.54 -7.29 17.85
N GLU A 643 -20.33 -8.20 18.80
CA GLU A 643 -21.14 -8.27 20.03
C GLU A 643 -21.01 -6.99 20.85
N PHE A 644 -19.80 -6.49 21.09
CA PHE A 644 -19.57 -5.21 21.78
C PHE A 644 -20.31 -4.06 21.08
N LEU A 645 -20.29 -4.03 19.75
CA LEU A 645 -20.95 -2.99 18.97
C LEU A 645 -22.46 -3.13 18.90
N SER A 646 -22.97 -4.35 18.98
CA SER A 646 -24.41 -4.63 18.95
C SER A 646 -25.16 -4.01 20.12
N LEU A 647 -24.45 -3.63 21.19
CA LEU A 647 -24.98 -2.90 22.35
C LEU A 647 -25.28 -1.42 22.03
N PHE A 648 -24.57 -0.83 21.06
CA PHE A 648 -24.69 0.58 20.68
C PHE A 648 -25.81 0.77 19.63
N LYS A 649 -27.05 0.52 20.04
CA LYS A 649 -28.26 0.68 19.20
C LYS A 649 -29.00 1.97 19.51
N GLU A 650 -29.70 2.50 18.51
CA GLU A 650 -30.59 3.66 18.67
C GLU A 650 -31.79 3.32 19.56
N GLY A 651 -32.23 4.27 20.39
CA GLY A 651 -33.46 4.12 21.19
C GLY A 651 -33.41 3.07 22.30
N GLY A 652 -32.22 2.58 22.69
CA GLY A 652 -32.07 1.55 23.72
C GLY A 652 -32.71 1.91 25.06
N GLU A 653 -33.27 0.91 25.76
CA GLU A 653 -33.94 1.06 27.06
C GLU A 653 -33.00 1.44 28.22
N LYS A 654 -31.70 1.22 28.06
CA LYS A 654 -30.68 1.44 29.08
C LYS A 654 -29.55 2.32 28.53
N THR A 655 -28.85 2.99 29.44
CA THR A 655 -27.59 3.68 29.14
C THR A 655 -26.47 2.65 29.04
N HIS A 656 -25.62 2.75 28.02
CA HIS A 656 -24.45 1.88 27.84
C HIS A 656 -23.16 2.71 27.87
N LEU A 657 -22.19 2.26 28.66
CA LEU A 657 -20.84 2.83 28.76
C LEU A 657 -19.81 1.79 28.30
N GLY A 658 -19.27 2.00 27.11
CA GLY A 658 -18.15 1.22 26.60
C GLY A 658 -16.81 1.78 27.05
N LEU A 659 -15.88 0.90 27.41
CA LEU A 659 -14.49 1.23 27.69
C LEU A 659 -13.61 0.62 26.60
N ALA A 660 -12.75 1.44 25.98
CA ALA A 660 -11.87 1.01 24.90
C ALA A 660 -10.49 1.69 24.97
N VAL A 661 -9.51 1.12 24.29
CA VAL A 661 -8.15 1.70 24.21
C VAL A 661 -8.03 2.61 22.99
N LEU A 662 -7.42 3.79 23.17
CA LEU A 662 -7.19 4.76 22.13
C LEU A 662 -6.14 4.27 21.11
N GLY A 663 -6.42 4.42 19.82
CA GLY A 663 -5.63 3.85 18.74
C GLY A 663 -5.89 2.36 18.49
N GLY A 664 -6.88 1.77 19.19
CA GLY A 664 -7.42 0.44 18.89
C GLY A 664 -8.57 0.48 17.87
N HIS A 665 -9.08 -0.69 17.51
CA HIS A 665 -10.15 -0.86 16.51
C HIS A 665 -11.37 0.07 16.73
N PHE A 666 -11.79 0.25 17.99
CA PHE A 666 -12.97 1.07 18.34
C PHE A 666 -12.78 2.58 18.14
N SER A 667 -11.55 3.08 18.21
CA SER A 667 -11.27 4.50 17.95
C SER A 667 -11.22 4.85 16.46
N GLU A 668 -11.03 3.84 15.61
CA GLU A 668 -10.57 4.03 14.24
C GLU A 668 -11.47 3.40 13.16
N GLY A 669 -12.16 2.30 13.44
CA GLY A 669 -12.77 1.42 12.43
C GLY A 669 -14.30 1.36 12.38
N ILE A 670 -15.00 2.11 13.23
CA ILE A 670 -16.42 1.84 13.53
C ILE A 670 -17.31 3.02 13.18
N ASP A 671 -18.49 2.70 12.62
CA ASP A 671 -19.51 3.65 12.20
C ASP A 671 -20.72 3.63 13.15
N LEU A 672 -20.61 4.37 14.26
CA LEU A 672 -21.72 4.62 15.19
C LEU A 672 -22.27 6.03 14.87
N THR A 673 -23.39 6.11 14.17
CA THR A 673 -24.09 7.35 13.77
C THR A 673 -25.32 7.61 14.64
N LEU A 674 -25.81 8.86 14.69
CA LEU A 674 -27.03 9.25 15.41
C LEU A 674 -26.97 8.87 16.91
N ASP A 675 -28.08 8.39 17.47
CA ASP A 675 -28.19 8.02 18.89
C ASP A 675 -27.37 6.79 19.28
N LYS A 676 -26.68 6.15 18.32
CA LYS A 676 -25.75 5.04 18.61
C LYS A 676 -24.55 5.48 19.43
N LEU A 677 -24.18 6.76 19.40
CA LEU A 677 -23.13 7.31 20.25
C LEU A 677 -23.36 8.79 20.54
N ILE A 678 -23.83 9.12 21.74
CA ILE A 678 -24.15 10.49 22.16
C ILE A 678 -23.06 11.15 22.99
N GLY A 679 -22.02 10.39 23.37
CA GLY A 679 -20.88 10.97 24.07
C GLY A 679 -19.59 10.17 23.94
N VAL A 680 -18.48 10.92 23.83
CA VAL A 680 -17.12 10.38 23.78
C VAL A 680 -16.30 11.02 24.89
N ILE A 681 -15.67 10.20 25.71
CA ILE A 681 -14.81 10.65 26.80
C ILE A 681 -13.39 10.18 26.51
N ILE A 682 -12.41 11.08 26.53
CA ILE A 682 -11.01 10.77 26.21
C ILE A 682 -10.15 11.06 27.42
N ILE A 683 -9.49 10.01 27.92
CA ILE A 683 -8.59 10.08 29.07
C ILE A 683 -7.16 10.28 28.56
N GLY A 684 -6.54 11.40 28.92
CA GLY A 684 -5.19 11.73 28.49
C GLY A 684 -5.11 12.27 27.06
N VAL A 685 -3.89 12.43 26.55
CA VAL A 685 -3.59 13.03 25.22
C VAL A 685 -3.16 12.01 24.17
N GLY A 686 -3.47 10.73 24.39
CA GLY A 686 -3.29 9.67 23.39
C GLY A 686 -1.87 9.30 23.00
N MET A 687 -0.87 9.75 23.75
CA MET A 687 0.55 9.50 23.43
C MET A 687 0.84 8.00 23.24
N PRO A 688 1.63 7.64 22.21
CA PRO A 688 2.19 6.30 22.08
C PRO A 688 2.92 5.83 23.35
N LYS A 689 3.00 4.52 23.53
CA LYS A 689 3.80 3.91 24.60
C LYS A 689 5.27 4.31 24.41
N ILE A 690 5.95 4.63 25.51
CA ILE A 690 7.40 4.84 25.52
C ILE A 690 8.05 3.48 25.25
N CYS A 691 8.78 3.41 24.15
CA CYS A 691 9.54 2.24 23.73
C CYS A 691 10.78 2.70 22.95
N LEU A 692 11.75 1.81 22.79
CA LEU A 692 13.02 2.12 22.14
C LEU A 692 12.81 2.66 20.73
N GLU A 693 11.89 2.06 19.98
CA GLU A 693 11.57 2.47 18.62
C GLU A 693 11.06 3.93 18.57
N ARG A 694 10.21 4.32 19.53
CA ARG A 694 9.72 5.71 19.62
C ARG A 694 10.78 6.67 20.13
N GLU A 695 11.66 6.21 21.03
CA GLU A 695 12.81 6.99 21.47
C GLU A 695 13.81 7.22 20.34
N SER A 696 14.06 6.24 19.47
CA SER A 696 14.90 6.41 18.28
C SER A 696 14.30 7.43 17.31
N ILE A 697 12.98 7.43 17.09
CA ILE A 697 12.30 8.46 16.29
C ILE A 697 12.52 9.85 16.92
N LYS A 698 12.37 9.95 18.25
CA LYS A 698 12.59 11.21 18.98
C LYS A 698 14.03 11.71 18.80
N GLU A 699 15.01 10.83 18.94
CA GLU A 699 16.43 11.16 18.79
C GLU A 699 16.77 11.60 17.36
N TYR A 700 16.24 10.92 16.35
CA TYR A 700 16.43 11.28 14.94
C TYR A 700 15.91 12.68 14.62
N TYR A 701 14.67 12.99 15.01
CA TYR A 701 14.10 14.31 14.75
C TYR A 701 14.83 15.41 15.53
N ASN A 702 15.31 15.13 16.74
CA ASN A 702 16.19 16.06 17.46
C ASN A 702 17.51 16.29 16.69
N SER A 703 18.11 15.26 16.10
CA SER A 703 19.39 15.41 15.36
C SER A 703 19.27 16.26 14.10
N ILE A 704 18.08 16.34 13.49
CA ILE A 704 17.82 17.20 12.34
C ILE A 704 17.20 18.57 12.73
N GLY A 705 17.32 18.96 14.00
CA GLY A 705 16.89 20.28 14.49
C GLY A 705 15.38 20.45 14.70
N LYS A 706 14.60 19.37 14.71
CA LYS A 706 13.16 19.37 14.97
C LYS A 706 12.87 19.05 16.43
N ASN A 707 11.62 19.29 16.87
CA ASN A 707 11.19 18.85 18.18
C ASN A 707 10.86 17.34 18.13
N GLY A 708 11.83 16.49 18.47
CA GLY A 708 11.65 15.05 18.36
C GLY A 708 10.56 14.48 19.27
N PHE A 709 10.30 15.11 20.41
CA PHE A 709 9.21 14.69 21.29
C PHE A 709 7.84 14.93 20.63
N ASP A 710 7.69 16.05 19.92
CA ASP A 710 6.45 16.37 19.22
C ASP A 710 6.19 15.39 18.07
N TYR A 711 7.21 15.08 17.27
CA TYR A 711 7.10 14.15 16.14
C TYR A 711 6.90 12.70 16.60
N ALA A 712 7.58 12.26 17.66
CA ALA A 712 7.49 10.89 18.14
C ALA A 712 6.20 10.61 18.94
N TYR A 713 5.72 11.60 19.70
CA TYR A 713 4.66 11.38 20.69
C TYR A 713 3.45 12.31 20.59
N VAL A 714 3.66 13.63 20.47
CA VAL A 714 2.55 14.60 20.58
C VAL A 714 1.65 14.55 19.34
N TYR A 715 2.21 14.65 18.13
CA TYR A 715 1.41 14.64 16.90
C TYR A 715 0.71 13.28 16.68
N PRO A 716 1.38 12.12 16.84
CA PRO A 716 0.67 10.84 16.78
C PRO A 716 -0.43 10.71 17.84
N GLY A 717 -0.20 11.27 19.04
CA GLY A 717 -1.18 11.22 20.12
C GLY A 717 -2.42 12.06 19.84
N ILE A 718 -2.25 13.29 19.37
CA ILE A 718 -3.39 14.17 19.09
C ILE A 718 -4.23 13.67 17.92
N ILE A 719 -3.62 13.07 16.89
CA ILE A 719 -4.35 12.47 15.76
C ILE A 719 -5.34 11.42 16.27
N LYS A 720 -4.91 10.55 17.21
CA LYS A 720 -5.79 9.54 17.83
C LYS A 720 -6.94 10.17 18.63
N VAL A 721 -6.66 11.26 19.36
CA VAL A 721 -7.69 12.03 20.08
C VAL A 721 -8.73 12.59 19.11
N LEU A 722 -8.28 13.20 18.00
CA LEU A 722 -9.17 13.77 16.99
C LEU A 722 -10.02 12.69 16.30
N GLN A 723 -9.44 11.54 15.97
CA GLN A 723 -10.16 10.40 15.39
C GLN A 723 -11.25 9.87 16.34
N ALA A 724 -10.93 9.74 17.63
CA ALA A 724 -11.86 9.26 18.64
C ALA A 724 -13.00 10.27 18.88
N ALA A 725 -12.67 11.55 19.06
CA ALA A 725 -13.66 12.60 19.25
C ALA A 725 -14.56 12.80 18.02
N GLY A 726 -14.00 12.65 16.82
CA GLY A 726 -14.73 12.71 15.55
C GLY A 726 -15.79 11.61 15.38
N ARG A 727 -15.84 10.62 16.29
CA ARG A 727 -16.93 9.62 16.32
C ARG A 727 -18.23 10.16 16.87
N CYS A 728 -18.19 11.21 17.68
CA CYS A 728 -19.38 11.74 18.36
C CYS A 728 -20.36 12.42 17.40
N ILE A 729 -19.87 13.03 16.31
CA ILE A 729 -20.71 13.73 15.32
C ILE A 729 -20.26 13.35 13.90
N ARG A 730 -21.18 12.77 13.15
CA ARG A 730 -20.98 12.28 11.78
C ARG A 730 -22.04 12.78 10.80
N THR A 731 -23.22 13.15 11.28
CA THR A 731 -24.32 13.74 10.52
C THR A 731 -24.73 15.12 11.05
N GLU A 732 -25.42 15.92 10.23
CA GLU A 732 -25.93 17.25 10.63
C GLU A 732 -26.98 17.17 11.77
N LYS A 733 -27.58 15.99 11.98
CA LYS A 733 -28.58 15.75 13.02
C LYS A 733 -27.99 15.21 14.33
N ASP A 734 -26.73 14.78 14.32
CA ASP A 734 -26.11 14.21 15.52
C ASP A 734 -25.91 15.31 16.55
N LYS A 735 -26.27 15.03 17.81
CA LYS A 735 -26.01 15.90 18.97
C LYS A 735 -25.28 15.10 20.03
N GLY A 736 -24.14 15.61 20.53
CA GLY A 736 -23.31 14.83 21.44
C GLY A 736 -22.28 15.62 22.25
N VAL A 737 -21.72 14.95 23.26
CA VAL A 737 -20.73 15.52 24.19
C VAL A 737 -19.36 14.88 23.98
N VAL A 738 -18.31 15.70 23.87
CA VAL A 738 -16.91 15.27 23.88
C VAL A 738 -16.24 15.78 25.16
N LEU A 739 -15.84 14.87 26.05
CA LEU A 739 -15.16 15.21 27.30
C LEU A 739 -13.67 14.85 27.22
N LEU A 740 -12.79 15.85 27.29
CA LEU A 740 -11.34 15.66 27.31
C LEU A 740 -10.82 15.80 28.75
N LEU A 741 -10.22 14.73 29.29
CA LEU A 741 -9.71 14.68 30.66
C LEU A 741 -8.18 14.61 30.66
N ASP A 742 -7.54 15.78 30.64
CA ASP A 742 -6.11 15.95 30.89
C ASP A 742 -5.75 17.44 31.04
N ASP A 743 -4.88 17.77 31.99
CA ASP A 743 -4.34 19.12 32.20
C ASP A 743 -3.55 19.67 30.99
N ARG A 744 -2.90 18.81 30.20
CA ARG A 744 -2.08 19.24 29.04
C ARG A 744 -2.89 19.91 27.94
N TYR A 745 -4.19 19.61 27.80
CA TYR A 745 -5.07 20.30 26.85
C TYR A 745 -5.17 21.81 27.11
N PHE A 746 -4.78 22.27 28.30
CA PHE A 746 -4.74 23.70 28.64
C PHE A 746 -3.49 24.42 28.13
N THR A 747 -2.41 23.70 27.81
CA THR A 747 -1.16 24.32 27.35
C THR A 747 -1.33 24.89 25.94
N ASN A 748 -0.64 26.00 25.63
CA ASN A 748 -0.70 26.62 24.30
C ASN A 748 -0.34 25.65 23.16
N LYS A 749 0.57 24.71 23.44
CA LYS A 749 0.94 23.65 22.51
C LYS A 749 -0.27 22.82 22.10
N TYR A 750 -0.93 22.12 23.03
CA TYR A 750 -2.08 21.28 22.71
C TYR A 750 -3.28 22.10 22.23
N LYS A 751 -3.44 23.34 22.71
CA LYS A 751 -4.47 24.25 22.20
C LYS A 751 -4.33 24.49 20.70
N SER A 752 -3.11 24.68 20.21
CA SER A 752 -2.87 24.90 18.78
C SER A 752 -3.08 23.66 17.90
N LEU A 753 -3.18 22.46 18.50
CA LEU A 753 -3.28 21.18 17.80
C LEU A 753 -4.71 20.64 17.72
N LEU A 754 -5.65 21.23 18.45
CA LEU A 754 -7.07 20.90 18.35
C LEU A 754 -7.76 21.85 17.36
N PRO A 755 -8.84 21.40 16.69
CA PRO A 755 -9.64 22.27 15.83
C PRO A 755 -10.09 23.52 16.57
N ARG A 756 -9.99 24.68 15.92
CA ARG A 756 -10.29 25.98 16.55
C ARG A 756 -11.68 26.02 17.15
N GLU A 757 -12.61 25.31 16.55
CA GLU A 757 -14.01 25.32 16.93
C GLU A 757 -14.31 24.47 18.16
N TRP A 758 -13.36 23.62 18.57
CA TRP A 758 -13.38 22.99 19.88
C TRP A 758 -12.92 23.97 20.97
N PHE A 759 -12.62 25.23 20.69
CA PHE A 759 -12.28 26.22 21.73
C PHE A 759 -13.44 27.15 22.08
N LEU A 760 -14.66 26.81 21.67
CA LEU A 760 -15.88 27.38 22.25
C LEU A 760 -16.17 26.81 23.66
N ASN A 761 -15.19 26.16 24.32
CA ASN A 761 -15.43 25.25 25.44
C ASN A 761 -15.57 25.89 26.82
N ILE A 762 -16.47 25.28 27.58
CA ILE A 762 -16.69 25.48 29.01
C ILE A 762 -15.60 24.71 29.75
N LEU A 763 -14.69 25.46 30.38
CA LEU A 763 -13.69 24.92 31.28
C LEU A 763 -14.35 24.49 32.58
N VAL A 764 -14.09 23.25 32.99
CA VAL A 764 -14.66 22.72 34.21
C VAL A 764 -13.54 22.27 35.16
N GLU A 765 -13.69 22.66 36.42
CA GLU A 765 -12.78 22.34 37.54
C GLU A 765 -13.55 21.65 38.69
N SER A 766 -14.77 21.17 38.46
CA SER A 766 -15.58 20.50 39.46
C SER A 766 -16.60 19.53 38.86
N GLU A 767 -17.04 18.56 39.65
CA GLU A 767 -18.04 17.57 39.25
C GLU A 767 -19.38 18.24 38.93
N GLU A 768 -19.76 19.20 39.76
CA GLU A 768 -20.95 20.04 39.57
C GLU A 768 -20.88 20.85 38.27
N GLY A 769 -19.70 21.33 37.89
CA GLY A 769 -19.51 22.01 36.62
C GLY A 769 -19.77 21.11 35.41
N ILE A 770 -19.37 19.82 35.46
CA ILE A 770 -19.64 18.87 34.36
C ILE A 770 -21.12 18.62 34.27
N LYS A 771 -21.75 18.31 35.41
CA LYS A 771 -23.18 18.07 35.52
C LYS A 771 -23.98 19.23 34.94
N ASN A 772 -23.76 20.45 35.44
CA ASN A 772 -24.49 21.65 35.01
C ASN A 772 -24.30 21.93 33.52
N THR A 773 -23.07 21.78 33.03
CA THR A 773 -22.74 22.03 31.61
C THR A 773 -23.44 21.03 30.69
N CYS A 774 -23.36 19.74 31.00
CA CYS A 774 -24.01 18.70 30.21
C CYS A 774 -25.54 18.83 30.27
N GLU A 775 -26.13 19.03 31.46
CA GLU A 775 -27.57 19.22 31.61
C GLU A 775 -28.09 20.42 30.81
N ASN A 776 -27.39 21.56 30.84
CA ASN A 776 -27.80 22.74 30.08
C ASN A 776 -27.78 22.49 28.58
N PHE A 777 -26.72 21.86 28.07
CA PHE A 777 -26.61 21.49 26.66
C PHE A 777 -27.74 20.56 26.20
N TRP A 778 -28.15 19.61 27.04
CA TRP A 778 -29.25 18.70 26.73
C TRP A 778 -30.65 19.31 26.94
N LYS A 779 -30.77 20.40 27.72
CA LYS A 779 -32.02 21.16 27.94
C LYS A 779 -32.32 22.18 26.84
N GLU A 780 -31.30 22.70 26.14
CA GLU A 780 -31.46 23.57 24.96
C GLU A 780 -31.97 22.80 23.72
N VAL A 781 -33.09 22.08 23.85
CA VAL A 781 -33.76 21.32 22.78
C VAL A 781 -35.08 21.99 22.43
#